data_AF-A0AAV0V674-F1
#
_entry.id   AF-A0AAV0V674-F1
#
_cell.length_a   1.000
_cell.length_b   1.000
_cell.length_c   1.000
_cell.angle_alpha   90.00
_cell.angle_beta   90.00
_cell.angle_gamma   90.00
#
_symmetry.space_group_name_H-M   'P 1'
#
loop_
_entity.id
_entity.type
_entity.pdbx_description
1 polymer ?
#
loop_
_entity_poly.entity_id
_entity_poly.type
_entity_poly.pdbx_seq_one_letter_code
_entity_poly.pdbx_strand_id
1 'polypeptide(L)'
;MATPSAAPASASPDYWDKLSKLKLILSGEFLVDLKLNFLHSHSDSDPLVMKTIKIAVENRNSVLHHAAVIAHAYMNCGTTSDSFLRENLEWLGKATNWAKFTATASLGVVHRGHVRESMNLLAPYLPQGGMTTSPYSEGGALYAMGLIHANKSFTGKNTIEYLRDALKNAGSDETVQHGACLGIGLCGLASHDYELYDDLKTILFTDSAVAGEGAGIAIGLTLLGAGGEARNGEIVKDLLAYAHDTKHEKIIRGCVMGIALMMYEHEEQADALIEQLTRDKDPLIRYGGMYTVAMAYAGTANNSAIRRLLHVAVSDVSDDVRRAAVTCLGFILFRTPVQVPKLVSLLAESFNPHVRYGACVAVGIACAGSAKNEAIQLLEPLLDDAVDYVRQGALLALAMVIMQESEGRNPKVAAVRAKILKLITDKHVTTMTKMGAILAQGILDAGGRNVVISLQSHTGFTKMAAVVGLAVWAQHWFWYPLFNFLELSFQTTMAVGLNKNLKLPRGFELTCNAKKSAFATPKRLEEKKEEKKELVATAVLSTTAKARARQAKQDAKEKSVKPSGVNGDVVMEEKEASVAEEEKKEVSVEAMEVDAEGSKPTTIKKILTVKEPNVFTFTTPARVTLAQESVISLDNTQRYVPVMYPVQRLAGVIMLRDTTPDETEDVEAVQAPAAAGAENEAEPPEPFEWEPPQ
;
A
#
# COMPACT_ATOMS: atom_id res chain seq x y z
N MET A 1 18.32 -33.43 -27.91
CA MET A 1 17.99 -33.83 -26.53
C MET A 1 19.31 -34.13 -25.81
N ALA A 2 19.57 -33.50 -24.67
CA ALA A 2 20.70 -33.89 -23.83
C ALA A 2 20.29 -35.08 -22.96
N THR A 3 21.16 -36.07 -22.77
CA THR A 3 20.93 -37.15 -21.81
C THR A 3 20.85 -36.59 -20.39
N PRO A 4 19.89 -37.01 -19.55
CA PRO A 4 19.90 -36.63 -18.14
C PRO A 4 21.20 -37.10 -17.50
N SER A 5 21.77 -36.28 -16.62
CA SER A 5 22.97 -36.64 -15.87
C SER A 5 22.69 -37.85 -14.96
N ALA A 6 23.69 -38.70 -14.76
CA ALA A 6 23.56 -39.83 -13.86
C ALA A 6 23.35 -39.33 -12.42
N ALA A 7 22.44 -39.98 -11.67
CA ALA A 7 22.25 -39.67 -10.25
C ALA A 7 23.53 -40.01 -9.47
N PRO A 8 23.95 -39.22 -8.47
CA PRO A 8 25.12 -39.52 -7.67
C PRO A 8 24.94 -40.86 -6.94
N ALA A 9 26.01 -41.64 -6.80
CA ALA A 9 25.98 -43.07 -6.47
C ALA A 9 25.43 -43.47 -5.08
N SER A 10 24.94 -42.52 -4.29
CA SER A 10 24.28 -42.71 -2.98
C SER A 10 22.91 -42.02 -2.90
N ALA A 11 22.29 -41.71 -4.04
CA ALA A 11 21.02 -40.99 -4.11
C ALA A 11 19.80 -41.89 -3.81
N SER A 12 18.79 -41.33 -3.13
CA SER A 12 17.47 -41.96 -3.03
C SER A 12 16.77 -41.98 -4.40
N PRO A 13 15.87 -42.94 -4.71
CA PRO A 13 15.15 -42.98 -5.99
C PRO A 13 14.48 -41.64 -6.37
N ASP A 14 13.74 -41.01 -5.44
CA ASP A 14 13.11 -39.69 -5.62
C ASP A 14 14.10 -38.48 -5.55
N TYR A 15 15.38 -38.68 -5.88
CA TYR A 15 16.39 -37.60 -5.91
C TYR A 15 16.07 -36.52 -6.94
N TRP A 16 15.64 -36.90 -8.16
CA TRP A 16 15.30 -35.95 -9.21
C TRP A 16 14.06 -35.12 -8.87
N ASP A 17 13.07 -35.72 -8.21
CA ASP A 17 11.86 -35.01 -7.73
C ASP A 17 12.15 -34.09 -6.55
N LYS A 18 13.06 -34.49 -5.65
CA LYS A 18 13.56 -33.60 -4.59
C LYS A 18 14.31 -32.41 -5.19
N LEU A 19 15.13 -32.64 -6.22
CA LEU A 19 15.90 -31.60 -6.91
C LEU A 19 15.00 -30.67 -7.74
N SER A 20 13.95 -31.17 -8.40
CA SER A 20 13.00 -30.35 -9.16
C SER A 20 12.14 -29.49 -8.22
N LYS A 21 11.59 -30.08 -7.14
CA LYS A 21 10.90 -29.33 -6.07
C LYS A 21 11.80 -28.26 -5.44
N LEU A 22 13.08 -28.59 -5.16
CA LEU A 22 14.03 -27.61 -4.62
C LEU A 22 14.30 -26.46 -5.59
N LYS A 23 14.47 -26.75 -6.89
CA LYS A 23 14.61 -25.71 -7.94
C LYS A 23 13.38 -24.80 -8.02
N LEU A 24 12.17 -25.37 -7.95
CA LEU A 24 10.90 -24.61 -7.97
C LEU A 24 10.70 -23.72 -6.72
N ILE A 25 11.24 -24.13 -5.56
CA ILE A 25 11.27 -23.31 -4.35
C ILE A 25 12.30 -22.16 -4.51
N LEU A 26 13.48 -22.46 -5.06
CA LEU A 26 14.57 -21.50 -5.25
C LEU A 26 14.34 -20.50 -6.40
N SER A 27 13.55 -20.85 -7.43
CA SER A 27 13.10 -19.89 -8.46
C SER A 27 12.09 -18.88 -7.92
N GLY A 28 11.47 -19.16 -6.76
CA GLY A 28 10.50 -18.30 -6.10
C GLY A 28 9.11 -18.27 -6.78
N GLU A 29 8.95 -18.89 -7.94
CA GLU A 29 7.70 -18.88 -8.73
C GLU A 29 6.53 -19.43 -7.94
N PHE A 30 6.69 -20.61 -7.34
CA PHE A 30 5.68 -21.22 -6.47
C PHE A 30 5.33 -20.32 -5.26
N LEU A 31 6.28 -19.57 -4.72
CA LEU A 31 6.07 -18.66 -3.60
C LEU A 31 5.31 -17.39 -4.04
N VAL A 32 5.44 -16.98 -5.30
CA VAL A 32 4.65 -15.92 -5.92
C VAL A 32 3.22 -16.40 -6.19
N ASP A 33 3.04 -17.56 -6.83
CA ASP A 33 1.73 -18.17 -7.09
C ASP A 33 0.95 -18.40 -5.79
N LEU A 34 1.64 -18.84 -4.73
CA LEU A 34 1.05 -19.03 -3.40
C LEU A 34 0.55 -17.72 -2.78
N LYS A 35 1.32 -16.63 -2.88
CA LYS A 35 0.90 -15.30 -2.39
C LYS A 35 -0.28 -14.76 -3.20
N LEU A 36 -0.27 -14.96 -4.52
CA LEU A 36 -1.32 -14.52 -5.44
C LEU A 36 -2.64 -15.24 -5.13
N ASN A 37 -2.59 -16.57 -4.96
CA ASN A 37 -3.73 -17.39 -4.54
C ASN A 37 -4.30 -16.93 -3.17
N PHE A 38 -3.44 -16.68 -2.18
CA PHE A 38 -3.86 -16.19 -0.86
C PHE A 38 -4.48 -14.78 -0.94
N LEU A 39 -3.85 -13.83 -1.64
CA LEU A 39 -4.33 -12.46 -1.78
C LEU A 39 -5.66 -12.38 -2.54
N HIS A 40 -5.85 -13.22 -3.56
CA HIS A 40 -7.12 -13.34 -4.29
C HIS A 40 -8.23 -13.92 -3.39
N SER A 41 -7.99 -15.08 -2.76
CA SER A 41 -8.99 -15.81 -1.96
C SER A 41 -9.39 -15.09 -0.66
N HIS A 42 -8.48 -14.34 -0.03
CA HIS A 42 -8.69 -13.73 1.28
C HIS A 42 -8.75 -12.19 1.26
N SER A 43 -9.02 -11.57 0.10
CA SER A 43 -9.13 -10.10 0.00
C SER A 43 -10.32 -9.55 0.82
N ASP A 44 -10.03 -8.72 1.83
CA ASP A 44 -11.02 -7.98 2.60
C ASP A 44 -11.14 -6.51 2.15
N SER A 45 -10.92 -6.28 0.85
CA SER A 45 -11.08 -5.01 0.13
C SER A 45 -12.55 -4.56 0.12
N ASP A 46 -12.81 -3.28 0.36
CA ASP A 46 -14.15 -2.70 0.39
C ASP A 46 -14.43 -1.82 -0.86
N PRO A 47 -15.32 -2.25 -1.79
CA PRO A 47 -15.68 -1.46 -2.96
C PRO A 47 -16.36 -0.11 -2.65
N LEU A 48 -16.99 0.03 -1.47
CA LEU A 48 -17.69 1.26 -1.09
C LEU A 48 -16.71 2.39 -0.78
N VAL A 49 -15.54 2.09 -0.20
CA VAL A 49 -14.44 3.06 -0.03
C VAL A 49 -14.08 3.67 -1.39
N MET A 50 -13.90 2.84 -2.42
CA MET A 50 -13.53 3.34 -3.74
C MET A 50 -14.67 4.10 -4.44
N LYS A 51 -15.93 3.69 -4.25
CA LYS A 51 -17.10 4.44 -4.70
C LYS A 51 -17.20 5.82 -4.02
N THR A 52 -16.89 5.93 -2.73
CA THR A 52 -16.80 7.22 -2.01
C THR A 52 -15.65 8.09 -2.55
N ILE A 53 -14.46 7.53 -2.78
CA ILE A 53 -13.33 8.25 -3.39
C ILE A 53 -13.74 8.78 -4.79
N LYS A 54 -14.34 7.94 -5.64
CA LYS A 54 -14.81 8.35 -6.99
C LYS A 54 -15.81 9.51 -6.94
N ILE A 55 -16.72 9.53 -5.97
CA ILE A 55 -17.70 10.62 -5.78
C ILE A 55 -17.02 11.90 -5.25
N ALA A 56 -16.02 11.76 -4.39
CA ALA A 56 -15.29 12.88 -3.79
C ALA A 56 -14.24 13.53 -4.72
N VAL A 57 -13.82 12.82 -5.76
CA VAL A 57 -12.89 13.30 -6.79
C VAL A 57 -13.67 13.96 -7.95
N GLU A 58 -13.61 15.29 -8.01
CA GLU A 58 -14.25 16.03 -9.09
C GLU A 58 -13.60 15.73 -10.45
N ASN A 59 -14.43 15.39 -11.45
CA ASN A 59 -14.03 14.90 -12.79
C ASN A 59 -13.11 15.82 -13.63
N ARG A 60 -12.65 16.95 -13.09
CA ARG A 60 -11.75 17.92 -13.76
C ARG A 60 -10.35 18.01 -13.14
N ASN A 61 -10.12 17.41 -11.96
CA ASN A 61 -8.83 17.51 -11.27
C ASN A 61 -7.95 16.28 -11.56
N SER A 62 -6.99 16.45 -12.49
CA SER A 62 -6.08 15.38 -12.93
C SER A 62 -5.25 14.78 -11.79
N VAL A 63 -4.82 15.60 -10.82
CA VAL A 63 -4.02 15.14 -9.66
C VAL A 63 -4.86 14.22 -8.75
N LEU A 64 -6.11 14.59 -8.48
CA LEU A 64 -7.01 13.77 -7.67
C LEU A 64 -7.49 12.50 -8.38
N HIS A 65 -7.66 12.54 -9.71
CA HIS A 65 -7.94 11.35 -10.52
C HIS A 65 -6.79 10.35 -10.46
N HIS A 66 -5.57 10.83 -10.74
CA HIS A 66 -4.33 10.07 -10.63
C HIS A 66 -4.15 9.44 -9.23
N ALA A 67 -4.35 10.22 -8.17
CA ALA A 67 -4.29 9.74 -6.78
C ALA A 67 -5.32 8.64 -6.48
N ALA A 68 -6.54 8.76 -7.02
CA ALA A 68 -7.60 7.76 -6.86
C ALA A 68 -7.28 6.44 -7.58
N VAL A 69 -6.68 6.50 -8.77
CA VAL A 69 -6.25 5.30 -9.51
C VAL A 69 -5.09 4.58 -8.79
N ILE A 70 -4.14 5.32 -8.22
CA ILE A 70 -3.09 4.73 -7.36
C ILE A 70 -3.67 4.15 -6.07
N ALA A 71 -4.63 4.81 -5.43
CA ALA A 71 -5.26 4.28 -4.22
C ALA A 71 -5.97 2.94 -4.48
N HIS A 72 -6.69 2.82 -5.61
CA HIS A 72 -7.22 1.54 -6.09
C HIS A 72 -6.11 0.50 -6.30
N ALA A 73 -4.99 0.89 -6.93
CA ALA A 73 -3.85 0.02 -7.19
C ALA A 73 -3.25 -0.57 -5.91
N TYR A 74 -3.07 0.24 -4.87
CA TYR A 74 -2.61 -0.24 -3.56
C TYR A 74 -3.65 -1.15 -2.90
N MET A 75 -4.93 -0.75 -2.85
CA MET A 75 -6.02 -1.52 -2.23
C MET A 75 -6.13 -2.94 -2.81
N ASN A 76 -6.00 -3.07 -4.13
CA ASN A 76 -6.11 -4.34 -4.85
C ASN A 76 -4.74 -4.92 -5.27
N CYS A 77 -3.65 -4.50 -4.60
CA CYS A 77 -2.29 -4.95 -4.95
C CYS A 77 -2.14 -6.46 -4.82
N GLY A 78 -1.89 -7.14 -5.94
CA GLY A 78 -1.76 -8.60 -6.02
C GLY A 78 -3.05 -9.38 -5.73
N THR A 79 -4.23 -8.74 -5.76
CA THR A 79 -5.54 -9.44 -5.59
C THR A 79 -6.24 -9.71 -6.92
N THR A 80 -5.64 -9.31 -8.05
CA THR A 80 -6.17 -9.40 -9.44
C THR A 80 -7.55 -8.80 -9.71
N SER A 81 -8.20 -8.17 -8.71
CA SER A 81 -9.51 -7.54 -8.84
C SER A 81 -9.40 -6.16 -9.50
N ASP A 82 -9.51 -6.13 -10.83
CA ASP A 82 -9.68 -4.92 -11.64
C ASP A 82 -11.16 -4.53 -11.87
N SER A 83 -12.09 -5.21 -11.20
CA SER A 83 -13.56 -5.03 -11.27
C SER A 83 -14.01 -3.57 -11.28
N PHE A 84 -13.48 -2.74 -10.37
CA PHE A 84 -13.78 -1.31 -10.32
C PHE A 84 -13.31 -0.56 -11.58
N LEU A 85 -12.20 -0.93 -12.21
CA LEU A 85 -11.75 -0.30 -13.45
C LEU A 85 -12.65 -0.70 -14.63
N ARG A 86 -13.07 -1.97 -14.70
CA ARG A 86 -14.01 -2.48 -15.72
C ARG A 86 -15.39 -1.84 -15.60
N GLU A 87 -15.94 -1.69 -14.39
CA GLU A 87 -17.18 -0.95 -14.12
C GLU A 87 -17.11 0.54 -14.52
N ASN A 88 -15.91 1.13 -14.59
CA ASN A 88 -15.72 2.59 -14.62
C ASN A 88 -14.83 3.08 -15.77
N LEU A 89 -14.80 2.36 -16.90
CA LEU A 89 -14.00 2.70 -18.07
C LEU A 89 -14.20 4.15 -18.59
N GLU A 90 -15.43 4.68 -18.58
CA GLU A 90 -15.69 6.10 -18.93
C GLU A 90 -15.04 7.11 -17.98
N TRP A 91 -14.81 6.73 -16.72
CA TRP A 91 -14.11 7.55 -15.74
C TRP A 91 -12.60 7.39 -15.85
N LEU A 92 -12.12 6.21 -16.22
CA LEU A 92 -10.71 5.95 -16.51
C LEU A 92 -10.25 6.67 -17.79
N GLY A 93 -11.06 6.63 -18.86
CA GLY A 93 -10.78 7.25 -20.16
C GLY A 93 -10.67 8.78 -20.15
N LYS A 94 -11.07 9.44 -19.04
CA LYS A 94 -10.87 10.88 -18.81
C LYS A 94 -9.42 11.22 -18.41
N ALA A 95 -8.58 10.22 -18.12
CA ALA A 95 -7.16 10.42 -17.84
C ALA A 95 -6.41 10.94 -19.08
N THR A 96 -5.65 12.01 -18.90
CA THR A 96 -4.79 12.61 -19.94
C THR A 96 -3.32 12.47 -19.57
N ASN A 97 -2.45 12.38 -20.60
CA ASN A 97 -1.00 12.38 -20.49
C ASN A 97 -0.48 11.44 -19.37
N TRP A 98 0.28 11.96 -18.40
CA TRP A 98 0.85 11.17 -17.30
C TRP A 98 -0.17 10.54 -16.34
N ALA A 99 -1.41 11.05 -16.26
CA ALA A 99 -2.48 10.35 -15.56
C ALA A 99 -2.88 9.07 -16.30
N LYS A 100 -2.89 9.08 -17.64
CA LYS A 100 -3.15 7.88 -18.46
C LYS A 100 -2.00 6.87 -18.36
N PHE A 101 -0.75 7.33 -18.40
CA PHE A 101 0.43 6.49 -18.17
C PHE A 101 0.34 5.76 -16.82
N THR A 102 0.06 6.50 -15.76
CA THR A 102 -0.08 5.92 -14.41
C THR A 102 -1.29 4.99 -14.31
N ALA A 103 -2.40 5.33 -15.00
CA ALA A 103 -3.59 4.49 -15.02
C ALA A 103 -3.38 3.14 -15.72
N THR A 104 -2.54 3.07 -16.77
CA THR A 104 -2.13 1.78 -17.34
C THR A 104 -1.09 1.08 -16.46
N ALA A 105 -0.10 1.80 -15.92
CA ALA A 105 0.91 1.26 -15.02
C ALA A 105 0.33 0.65 -13.73
N SER A 106 -0.79 1.20 -13.24
CA SER A 106 -1.48 0.73 -12.03
C SER A 106 -2.04 -0.69 -12.15
N LEU A 107 -2.32 -1.17 -13.36
CA LEU A 107 -2.71 -2.57 -13.62
C LEU A 107 -1.58 -3.53 -13.20
N GLY A 108 -0.31 -3.13 -13.37
CA GLY A 108 0.83 -3.92 -12.96
C GLY A 108 0.86 -4.20 -11.45
N VAL A 109 0.39 -3.24 -10.64
CA VAL A 109 0.28 -3.36 -9.19
C VAL A 109 -0.92 -4.25 -8.79
N VAL A 110 -2.05 -4.13 -9.49
CA VAL A 110 -3.24 -4.98 -9.23
C VAL A 110 -2.98 -6.45 -9.56
N HIS A 111 -2.33 -6.71 -10.71
CA HIS A 111 -1.97 -8.05 -11.17
C HIS A 111 -0.55 -8.48 -10.74
N ARG A 112 0.03 -7.80 -9.76
CA ARG A 112 1.38 -8.07 -9.24
C ARG A 112 1.55 -9.53 -8.85
N GLY A 113 2.49 -10.19 -9.50
CA GLY A 113 2.78 -11.62 -9.28
C GLY A 113 2.17 -12.57 -10.31
N HIS A 114 1.22 -12.14 -11.15
CA HIS A 114 0.56 -12.98 -12.14
C HIS A 114 1.42 -13.20 -13.41
N VAL A 115 2.54 -13.91 -13.23
CA VAL A 115 3.61 -14.11 -14.23
C VAL A 115 3.10 -14.72 -15.54
N ARG A 116 2.20 -15.71 -15.45
CA ARG A 116 1.82 -16.55 -16.60
C ARG A 116 0.91 -15.85 -17.61
N GLU A 117 0.01 -14.99 -17.13
CA GLU A 117 -1.04 -14.37 -17.96
C GLU A 117 -0.81 -12.86 -18.18
N SER A 118 0.29 -12.29 -17.65
CA SER A 118 0.56 -10.84 -17.73
C SER A 118 0.56 -10.31 -19.16
N MET A 119 1.08 -11.08 -20.12
CA MET A 119 1.10 -10.72 -21.54
C MET A 119 -0.32 -10.67 -22.12
N ASN A 120 -1.19 -11.62 -21.76
CA ASN A 120 -2.58 -11.65 -22.22
C ASN A 120 -3.40 -10.50 -21.62
N LEU A 121 -3.19 -10.22 -20.33
CA LEU A 121 -3.85 -9.13 -19.60
C LEU A 121 -3.44 -7.74 -20.11
N LEU A 122 -2.18 -7.54 -20.47
CA LEU A 122 -1.66 -6.26 -20.94
C LEU A 122 -1.63 -6.13 -22.48
N ALA A 123 -1.89 -7.20 -23.24
CA ALA A 123 -1.96 -7.18 -24.70
C ALA A 123 -2.80 -6.01 -25.29
N PRO A 124 -3.97 -5.61 -24.74
CA PRO A 124 -4.74 -4.48 -25.26
C PRO A 124 -4.11 -3.09 -25.07
N TYR A 125 -3.02 -3.01 -24.30
CA TYR A 125 -2.30 -1.77 -23.97
C TYR A 125 -0.83 -1.77 -24.39
N LEU A 126 -0.26 -2.94 -24.66
CA LEU A 126 1.09 -3.10 -25.22
C LEU A 126 1.12 -2.63 -26.69
N PRO A 127 2.27 -2.12 -27.19
CA PRO A 127 2.39 -1.67 -28.57
C PRO A 127 2.22 -2.84 -29.55
N GLN A 128 1.10 -2.87 -30.27
CA GLN A 128 0.82 -3.84 -31.32
C GLN A 128 0.99 -3.22 -32.72
N GLY A 129 1.73 -3.90 -33.59
CA GLY A 129 1.99 -3.44 -34.96
C GLY A 129 0.71 -3.28 -35.77
N GLY A 130 0.30 -2.03 -35.99
CA GLY A 130 -0.88 -1.67 -36.80
C GLY A 130 -2.06 -1.06 -36.04
N MET A 131 -2.03 -1.00 -34.71
CA MET A 131 -3.09 -0.38 -33.91
C MET A 131 -2.52 0.69 -32.97
N THR A 132 -2.75 1.97 -33.30
CA THR A 132 -2.22 3.11 -32.55
C THR A 132 -3.02 3.34 -31.26
N THR A 133 -2.51 2.78 -30.15
CA THR A 133 -2.89 3.21 -28.80
C THR A 133 -2.30 4.60 -28.49
N SER A 134 -2.34 5.02 -27.22
CA SER A 134 -1.70 6.26 -26.80
C SER A 134 -0.29 5.94 -26.30
N PRO A 135 0.77 6.66 -26.71
CA PRO A 135 2.15 6.39 -26.25
C PRO A 135 2.29 6.37 -24.72
N TYR A 136 1.48 7.18 -24.01
CA TYR A 136 1.35 7.14 -22.56
C TYR A 136 0.83 5.79 -22.03
N SER A 137 -0.16 5.17 -22.68
CA SER A 137 -0.64 3.83 -22.31
C SER A 137 0.36 2.75 -22.68
N GLU A 138 1.02 2.84 -23.84
CA GLU A 138 2.03 1.86 -24.27
C GLU A 138 3.23 1.84 -23.31
N GLY A 139 3.82 3.00 -23.02
CA GLY A 139 4.84 3.12 -21.98
C GLY A 139 4.34 2.70 -20.59
N GLY A 140 3.09 3.02 -20.25
CA GLY A 140 2.46 2.57 -19.01
C GLY A 140 2.29 1.04 -18.93
N ALA A 141 2.06 0.36 -20.04
CA ALA A 141 1.96 -1.11 -20.12
C ALA A 141 3.33 -1.79 -20.02
N LEU A 142 4.38 -1.22 -20.62
CA LEU A 142 5.76 -1.70 -20.48
C LEU A 142 6.25 -1.56 -19.02
N TYR A 143 5.89 -0.47 -18.35
CA TYR A 143 6.13 -0.29 -16.91
C TYR A 143 5.27 -1.24 -16.05
N ALA A 144 4.01 -1.50 -16.41
CA ALA A 144 3.15 -2.49 -15.75
C ALA A 144 3.72 -3.91 -15.83
N MET A 145 4.25 -4.32 -16.99
CA MET A 145 4.97 -5.58 -17.16
C MET A 145 6.16 -5.68 -16.20
N GLY A 146 6.94 -4.61 -16.05
CA GLY A 146 8.04 -4.54 -15.10
C GLY A 146 7.61 -4.74 -13.64
N LEU A 147 6.49 -4.16 -13.22
CA LEU A 147 5.95 -4.32 -11.86
C LEU A 147 5.51 -5.76 -11.60
N ILE A 148 4.80 -6.40 -12.54
CA ILE A 148 4.37 -7.81 -12.41
C ILE A 148 5.58 -8.77 -12.34
N HIS A 149 6.65 -8.48 -13.07
CA HIS A 149 7.86 -9.29 -13.19
C HIS A 149 9.04 -8.81 -12.32
N ALA A 150 8.79 -7.89 -11.39
CA ALA A 150 9.84 -7.27 -10.58
C ALA A 150 10.67 -8.29 -9.78
N ASN A 151 12.01 -8.18 -9.86
CA ASN A 151 12.97 -9.08 -9.22
C ASN A 151 12.84 -10.57 -9.64
N LYS A 152 12.61 -10.83 -10.95
CA LYS A 152 12.46 -12.20 -11.51
C LYS A 152 13.39 -12.47 -12.70
N SER A 153 14.54 -11.80 -12.78
CA SER A 153 15.50 -11.89 -13.91
C SER A 153 15.80 -13.33 -14.39
N PHE A 154 15.83 -14.32 -13.49
CA PHE A 154 16.08 -15.72 -13.86
C PHE A 154 14.97 -16.39 -14.68
N THR A 155 13.69 -16.05 -14.43
CA THR A 155 12.51 -16.69 -15.03
C THR A 155 11.80 -15.78 -16.03
N GLY A 156 11.84 -14.46 -15.82
CA GLY A 156 11.34 -13.43 -16.73
C GLY A 156 12.27 -13.08 -17.88
N LYS A 157 13.17 -13.97 -18.32
CA LYS A 157 14.12 -13.68 -19.43
C LYS A 157 13.40 -13.27 -20.71
N ASN A 158 12.37 -14.03 -21.11
CA ASN A 158 11.53 -13.71 -22.27
C ASN A 158 10.86 -12.32 -22.13
N THR A 159 10.57 -11.88 -20.90
CA THR A 159 10.02 -10.54 -20.61
C THR A 159 11.09 -9.46 -20.70
N ILE A 160 12.32 -9.73 -20.26
CA ILE A 160 13.46 -8.81 -20.42
C ILE A 160 13.80 -8.65 -21.91
N GLU A 161 13.85 -9.74 -22.68
CA GLU A 161 14.04 -9.75 -24.13
C GLU A 161 12.94 -8.97 -24.84
N TYR A 162 11.66 -9.23 -24.53
CA TYR A 162 10.53 -8.46 -25.06
C TYR A 162 10.60 -6.97 -24.73
N LEU A 163 10.96 -6.60 -23.50
CA LEU A 163 11.13 -5.20 -23.10
C LEU A 163 12.33 -4.55 -23.82
N ARG A 164 13.42 -5.29 -24.04
CA ARG A 164 14.61 -4.85 -24.79
C ARG A 164 14.30 -4.60 -26.26
N ASP A 165 13.49 -5.45 -26.88
CA ASP A 165 13.03 -5.26 -28.26
C ASP A 165 11.99 -4.15 -28.35
N ALA A 166 11.06 -4.03 -27.40
CA ALA A 166 10.15 -2.89 -27.31
C ALA A 166 10.91 -1.57 -27.15
N LEU A 167 11.99 -1.55 -26.37
CA LEU A 167 12.87 -0.40 -26.18
C LEU A 167 13.56 0.02 -27.49
N LYS A 168 14.12 -0.94 -28.23
CA LYS A 168 14.77 -0.70 -29.54
C LYS A 168 13.78 -0.25 -30.62
N ASN A 169 12.54 -0.75 -30.56
CA ASN A 169 11.46 -0.39 -31.48
C ASN A 169 10.71 0.90 -31.09
N ALA A 170 10.94 1.47 -29.91
CA ALA A 170 10.26 2.68 -29.41
C ALA A 170 10.63 3.98 -30.18
N GLY A 171 11.55 3.92 -31.14
CA GLY A 171 11.96 5.07 -31.95
C GLY A 171 12.43 6.24 -31.08
N SER A 172 11.79 7.40 -31.25
CA SER A 172 12.05 8.62 -30.48
C SER A 172 10.96 8.96 -29.44
N ASP A 173 10.02 8.05 -29.16
CA ASP A 173 8.90 8.34 -28.26
C ASP A 173 9.31 8.23 -26.78
N GLU A 174 9.70 9.37 -26.20
CA GLU A 174 10.20 9.48 -24.81
C GLU A 174 9.32 8.75 -23.78
N THR A 175 8.00 8.75 -23.98
CA THR A 175 7.04 8.13 -23.05
C THR A 175 7.09 6.60 -23.07
N VAL A 176 7.34 6.01 -24.24
CA VAL A 176 7.48 4.56 -24.43
C VAL A 176 8.87 4.13 -23.95
N GLN A 177 9.91 4.86 -24.34
CA GLN A 177 11.28 4.66 -23.84
C GLN A 177 11.36 4.71 -22.30
N HIS A 178 10.75 5.71 -21.67
CA HIS A 178 10.72 5.86 -20.21
C HIS A 178 10.03 4.68 -19.51
N GLY A 179 8.87 4.25 -20.03
CA GLY A 179 8.15 3.09 -19.50
C GLY A 179 8.92 1.78 -19.64
N ALA A 180 9.57 1.58 -20.80
CA ALA A 180 10.43 0.44 -21.05
C ALA A 180 11.68 0.43 -20.15
N CYS A 181 12.35 1.59 -19.96
CA CYS A 181 13.50 1.70 -19.05
C CYS A 181 13.14 1.31 -17.62
N LEU A 182 12.07 1.88 -17.05
CA LEU A 182 11.58 1.51 -15.72
C LEU A 182 11.17 0.04 -15.64
N GLY A 183 10.58 -0.50 -16.72
CA GLY A 183 10.22 -1.91 -16.83
C GLY A 183 11.43 -2.85 -16.76
N ILE A 184 12.47 -2.56 -17.53
CA ILE A 184 13.74 -3.30 -17.56
C ILE A 184 14.44 -3.23 -16.20
N GLY A 185 14.49 -2.03 -15.59
CA GLY A 185 15.06 -1.84 -14.25
C GLY A 185 14.38 -2.70 -13.17
N LEU A 186 13.07 -2.87 -13.24
CA LEU A 186 12.31 -3.72 -12.31
C LEU A 186 12.53 -5.22 -12.57
N CYS A 187 12.47 -5.67 -13.82
CA CYS A 187 12.68 -7.08 -14.20
C CYS A 187 14.12 -7.54 -13.89
N GLY A 188 15.10 -6.71 -14.26
CA GLY A 188 16.54 -6.93 -14.11
C GLY A 188 17.12 -6.46 -12.77
N LEU A 189 16.29 -6.23 -11.76
CA LEU A 189 16.73 -5.74 -10.44
C LEU A 189 17.81 -6.66 -9.84
N ALA A 190 18.98 -6.09 -9.53
CA ALA A 190 20.18 -6.81 -9.07
C ALA A 190 20.59 -8.02 -9.96
N SER A 191 20.38 -7.92 -11.27
CA SER A 191 20.85 -8.94 -12.23
C SER A 191 22.34 -8.82 -12.57
N HIS A 192 22.92 -7.63 -12.38
CA HIS A 192 24.29 -7.27 -12.77
C HIS A 192 24.60 -7.49 -14.27
N ASP A 193 23.57 -7.46 -15.12
CA ASP A 193 23.71 -7.63 -16.57
C ASP A 193 24.23 -6.35 -17.25
N TYR A 194 25.44 -6.46 -17.83
CA TYR A 194 26.10 -5.35 -18.52
C TYR A 194 25.49 -5.05 -19.89
N GLU A 195 24.81 -5.99 -20.55
CA GLU A 195 24.13 -5.72 -21.81
C GLU A 195 22.92 -4.79 -21.61
N LEU A 196 22.18 -4.97 -20.51
CA LEU A 196 21.10 -4.06 -20.13
C LEU A 196 21.65 -2.67 -19.77
N TYR A 197 22.82 -2.60 -19.11
CA TYR A 197 23.49 -1.33 -18.83
C TYR A 197 23.88 -0.59 -20.12
N ASP A 198 24.56 -1.25 -21.07
CA ASP A 198 25.05 -0.59 -22.29
C ASP A 198 23.86 -0.19 -23.24
N ASP A 199 22.76 -0.95 -23.27
CA ASP A 199 21.48 -0.56 -23.91
C ASP A 199 20.87 0.70 -23.23
N LEU A 200 20.75 0.72 -21.89
CA LEU A 200 20.18 1.86 -21.13
C LEU A 200 21.06 3.12 -21.22
N LYS A 201 22.39 2.96 -21.25
CA LYS A 201 23.37 4.04 -21.43
C LYS A 201 23.20 4.77 -22.76
N THR A 202 22.85 4.02 -23.82
CA THR A 202 22.58 4.59 -25.15
C THR A 202 21.42 5.58 -25.12
N ILE A 203 20.36 5.28 -24.35
CA ILE A 203 19.21 6.17 -24.17
C ILE A 203 19.53 7.33 -23.25
N LEU A 204 20.30 7.09 -22.19
CA LEU A 204 20.78 8.15 -21.31
C LEU A 204 21.54 9.23 -22.10
N PHE A 205 22.44 8.82 -22.99
CA PHE A 205 23.20 9.70 -23.89
C PHE A 205 22.40 10.28 -25.07
N THR A 206 21.11 9.98 -25.18
CA THR A 206 20.19 10.68 -26.11
C THR A 206 19.72 12.03 -25.53
N ASP A 207 20.03 12.34 -24.26
CA ASP A 207 19.71 13.58 -23.52
C ASP A 207 18.20 13.93 -23.49
N SER A 208 17.33 12.93 -23.73
CA SER A 208 15.88 13.07 -23.52
C SER A 208 15.59 13.24 -22.03
N ALA A 209 14.98 14.38 -21.68
CA ALA A 209 14.71 14.73 -20.29
C ALA A 209 13.82 13.71 -19.56
N VAL A 210 12.91 13.02 -20.27
CA VAL A 210 12.01 12.02 -19.67
C VAL A 210 12.59 10.61 -19.74
N ALA A 211 13.12 10.19 -20.89
CA ALA A 211 13.70 8.85 -21.01
C ALA A 211 14.97 8.70 -20.15
N GLY A 212 15.82 9.73 -20.07
CA GLY A 212 17.04 9.73 -19.26
C GLY A 212 16.79 9.64 -17.74
N GLU A 213 15.69 10.21 -17.23
CA GLU A 213 15.28 10.03 -15.82
C GLU A 213 14.90 8.56 -15.53
N GLY A 214 14.23 7.90 -16.49
CA GLY A 214 13.93 6.47 -16.42
C GLY A 214 15.16 5.59 -16.55
N ALA A 215 16.06 5.91 -17.49
CA ALA A 215 17.29 5.17 -17.75
C ALA A 215 18.28 5.25 -16.57
N GLY A 216 18.50 6.44 -15.99
CA GLY A 216 19.36 6.60 -14.82
C GLY A 216 18.90 5.80 -13.60
N ILE A 217 17.58 5.79 -13.33
CA ILE A 217 17.00 4.95 -12.28
C ILE A 217 17.17 3.47 -12.64
N ALA A 218 16.88 3.06 -13.88
CA ALA A 218 16.98 1.66 -14.32
C ALA A 218 18.41 1.10 -14.26
N ILE A 219 19.44 1.91 -14.53
CA ILE A 219 20.85 1.55 -14.35
C ILE A 219 21.15 1.27 -12.86
N GLY A 220 20.64 2.11 -11.95
CA GLY A 220 20.78 1.88 -10.51
C GLY A 220 20.03 0.64 -9.99
N LEU A 221 18.91 0.28 -10.62
CA LEU A 221 18.16 -0.94 -10.28
C LEU A 221 18.85 -2.22 -10.80
N THR A 222 19.43 -2.18 -12.01
CA THR A 222 20.12 -3.34 -12.60
C THR A 222 21.48 -3.62 -11.98
N LEU A 223 22.24 -2.57 -11.65
CA LEU A 223 23.57 -2.63 -11.01
C LEU A 223 23.53 -2.35 -9.49
N LEU A 224 22.37 -2.57 -8.87
CA LEU A 224 22.08 -2.41 -7.47
C LEU A 224 23.08 -3.18 -6.58
N GLY A 225 23.79 -2.49 -5.70
CA GLY A 225 24.81 -3.09 -4.82
C GLY A 225 26.09 -3.59 -5.50
N ALA A 226 26.41 -3.11 -6.71
CA ALA A 226 27.66 -3.44 -7.41
C ALA A 226 28.60 -2.24 -7.62
N GLY A 227 28.37 -1.12 -6.93
CA GLY A 227 29.09 0.15 -7.11
C GLY A 227 30.60 0.06 -6.87
N GLY A 228 31.06 -0.87 -6.03
CA GLY A 228 32.49 -1.13 -5.79
C GLY A 228 33.14 -2.12 -6.76
N GLU A 229 32.41 -3.13 -7.25
CA GLU A 229 32.98 -4.28 -7.97
C GLU A 229 32.84 -4.19 -9.50
N ALA A 230 31.78 -3.55 -10.01
CA ALA A 230 31.50 -3.45 -11.44
C ALA A 230 32.48 -2.49 -12.15
N ARG A 231 33.27 -3.03 -13.10
CA ARG A 231 34.25 -2.28 -13.93
C ARG A 231 35.08 -1.27 -13.11
N ASN A 232 35.60 -1.64 -11.92
CA ASN A 232 36.38 -0.77 -11.02
C ASN A 232 35.73 0.61 -10.71
N GLY A 233 34.40 0.64 -10.63
CA GLY A 233 33.63 1.87 -10.40
C GLY A 233 33.66 2.87 -11.56
N GLU A 234 34.06 2.47 -12.77
CA GLU A 234 33.99 3.29 -13.99
C GLU A 234 32.55 3.75 -14.26
N ILE A 235 31.57 2.85 -14.11
CA ILE A 235 30.15 3.15 -14.36
C ILE A 235 29.64 4.30 -13.47
N VAL A 236 30.11 4.39 -12.22
CA VAL A 236 29.76 5.46 -11.29
C VAL A 236 30.40 6.79 -11.70
N LYS A 237 31.63 6.75 -12.22
CA LYS A 237 32.34 7.93 -12.75
C LYS A 237 31.68 8.45 -14.03
N ASP A 238 31.28 7.55 -14.94
CA ASP A 238 30.56 7.88 -16.16
C ASP A 238 29.20 8.55 -15.87
N LEU A 239 28.42 7.99 -14.93
CA LEU A 239 27.15 8.58 -14.51
C LEU A 239 27.33 9.95 -13.83
N LEU A 240 28.38 10.12 -13.03
CA LEU A 240 28.66 11.39 -12.34
C LEU A 240 29.17 12.46 -13.32
N ALA A 241 30.02 12.09 -14.28
CA ALA A 241 30.46 12.98 -15.35
C ALA A 241 29.26 13.44 -16.18
N TYR A 242 28.39 12.51 -16.61
CA TYR A 242 27.20 12.86 -17.38
C TYR A 242 26.21 13.73 -16.59
N ALA A 243 26.10 13.52 -15.27
CA ALA A 243 25.32 14.37 -14.37
C ALA A 243 25.89 15.79 -14.17
N HIS A 244 27.16 16.02 -14.49
CA HIS A 244 27.75 17.37 -14.56
C HIS A 244 27.62 18.02 -15.96
N ASP A 245 27.59 17.22 -17.02
CA ASP A 245 27.54 17.70 -18.41
C ASP A 245 26.11 18.05 -18.88
N THR A 246 25.10 17.25 -18.51
CA THR A 246 23.69 17.53 -18.85
C THR A 246 23.13 18.71 -18.04
N LYS A 247 22.15 19.41 -18.62
CA LYS A 247 21.42 20.52 -17.97
C LYS A 247 20.00 20.14 -17.57
N HIS A 248 19.60 18.89 -17.83
CA HIS A 248 18.24 18.43 -17.54
C HIS A 248 18.17 17.87 -16.12
N GLU A 249 17.60 18.65 -15.19
CA GLU A 249 17.42 18.28 -13.76
C GLU A 249 16.91 16.84 -13.56
N LYS A 250 15.97 16.42 -14.42
CA LYS A 250 15.39 15.07 -14.48
C LYS A 250 16.46 13.99 -14.69
N ILE A 251 17.37 14.20 -15.63
CA ILE A 251 18.48 13.29 -15.94
C ILE A 251 19.49 13.28 -14.81
N ILE A 252 19.84 14.46 -14.27
CA ILE A 252 20.73 14.60 -13.10
C ILE A 252 20.17 13.79 -11.92
N ARG A 253 18.91 14.00 -11.52
CA ARG A 253 18.24 13.21 -10.46
C ARG A 253 18.22 11.72 -10.77
N GLY A 254 17.95 11.33 -12.02
CA GLY A 254 17.95 9.93 -12.45
C GLY A 254 19.32 9.27 -12.26
N CYS A 255 20.39 9.89 -12.76
CA CYS A 255 21.77 9.41 -12.60
C CYS A 255 22.20 9.37 -11.13
N VAL A 256 21.91 10.43 -10.39
CA VAL A 256 22.32 10.60 -8.99
C VAL A 256 21.54 9.68 -8.03
N MET A 257 20.28 9.35 -8.35
CA MET A 257 19.56 8.25 -7.69
C MET A 257 20.14 6.88 -8.10
N GLY A 258 20.50 6.71 -9.38
CA GLY A 258 21.16 5.49 -9.87
C GLY A 258 22.45 5.18 -9.12
N ILE A 259 23.31 6.18 -8.94
CA ILE A 259 24.54 6.11 -8.14
C ILE A 259 24.25 5.73 -6.67
N ALA A 260 23.22 6.34 -6.06
CA ALA A 260 22.83 6.01 -4.68
C ALA A 260 22.39 4.54 -4.53
N LEU A 261 21.67 3.99 -5.51
CA LEU A 261 21.26 2.59 -5.55
C LEU A 261 22.45 1.65 -5.76
N MET A 262 23.39 1.98 -6.66
CA MET A 262 24.60 1.17 -6.87
C MET A 262 25.45 1.00 -5.59
N MET A 263 25.36 1.93 -4.63
CA MET A 263 26.07 1.90 -3.35
C MET A 263 25.29 1.23 -2.20
N TYR A 264 24.23 0.48 -2.49
CA TYR A 264 23.47 -0.28 -1.48
C TYR A 264 24.35 -1.25 -0.66
N GLU A 265 24.26 -1.19 0.67
CA GLU A 265 25.00 -2.02 1.65
C GLU A 265 26.56 -2.01 1.54
N HIS A 266 27.16 -1.06 0.83
CA HIS A 266 28.62 -0.91 0.70
C HIS A 266 29.32 -0.20 1.89
N GLU A 267 28.57 0.29 2.89
CA GLU A 267 29.06 0.98 4.11
C GLU A 267 30.25 1.94 3.88
N GLU A 268 31.40 1.71 4.51
CA GLU A 268 32.58 2.59 4.47
C GLU A 268 33.18 2.75 3.05
N GLN A 269 32.94 1.82 2.13
CA GLN A 269 33.44 1.92 0.76
C GLN A 269 32.80 3.10 0.01
N ALA A 270 31.57 3.49 0.39
CA ALA A 270 30.86 4.61 -0.20
C ALA A 270 31.33 5.98 0.33
N ASP A 271 32.05 6.05 1.46
CA ASP A 271 32.33 7.33 2.14
C ASP A 271 33.14 8.33 1.29
N ALA A 272 34.06 7.85 0.46
CA ALA A 272 34.82 8.71 -0.46
C ALA A 272 33.91 9.39 -1.50
N LEU A 273 32.94 8.65 -2.05
CA LEU A 273 31.95 9.16 -2.99
C LEU A 273 30.93 10.06 -2.28
N ILE A 274 30.49 9.70 -1.07
CA ILE A 274 29.59 10.52 -0.25
C ILE A 274 30.21 11.89 0.02
N GLU A 275 31.49 11.97 0.39
CA GLU A 275 32.19 13.24 0.58
C GLU A 275 32.36 14.03 -0.73
N GLN A 276 32.54 13.37 -1.88
CA GLN A 276 32.54 14.05 -3.18
C GLN A 276 31.15 14.65 -3.49
N LEU A 277 30.09 13.84 -3.47
CA LEU A 277 28.72 14.25 -3.77
C LEU A 277 28.21 15.33 -2.81
N THR A 278 28.51 15.22 -1.51
CA THR A 278 28.03 16.17 -0.48
C THR A 278 28.73 17.54 -0.55
N ARG A 279 29.93 17.61 -1.15
CA ARG A 279 30.69 18.87 -1.30
C ARG A 279 30.44 19.56 -2.65
N ASP A 280 29.61 18.99 -3.51
CA ASP A 280 29.39 19.54 -4.85
C ASP A 280 28.58 20.86 -4.83
N LYS A 281 28.76 21.67 -5.88
CA LYS A 281 28.04 22.93 -6.07
C LYS A 281 26.57 22.71 -6.41
N ASP A 282 26.25 21.66 -7.18
CA ASP A 282 24.88 21.36 -7.61
C ASP A 282 24.04 20.76 -6.45
N PRO A 283 22.92 21.40 -6.06
CA PRO A 283 21.99 20.84 -5.08
C PRO A 283 21.45 19.46 -5.45
N LEU A 284 21.26 19.14 -6.73
CA LEU A 284 20.76 17.83 -7.19
C LEU A 284 21.80 16.71 -6.99
N ILE A 285 23.09 17.04 -7.10
CA ILE A 285 24.18 16.10 -6.82
C ILE A 285 24.30 15.88 -5.30
N ARG A 286 24.24 16.95 -4.50
CA ARG A 286 24.16 16.84 -3.03
C ARG A 286 22.92 16.09 -2.54
N TYR A 287 21.79 16.21 -3.25
CA TYR A 287 20.52 15.53 -2.94
C TYR A 287 20.68 14.00 -2.92
N GLY A 288 21.25 13.41 -3.98
CA GLY A 288 21.55 11.97 -3.97
C GLY A 288 22.82 11.60 -3.19
N GLY A 289 23.69 12.55 -2.87
CA GLY A 289 24.67 12.36 -1.80
C GLY A 289 24.01 11.90 -0.49
N MET A 290 22.85 12.48 -0.14
CA MET A 290 22.08 12.06 1.05
C MET A 290 21.48 10.65 0.89
N TYR A 291 20.94 10.32 -0.30
CA TYR A 291 20.43 8.97 -0.56
C TYR A 291 21.56 7.92 -0.66
N THR A 292 22.76 8.30 -1.10
CA THR A 292 23.94 7.41 -1.11
C THR A 292 24.33 7.05 0.32
N VAL A 293 24.31 8.00 1.26
CA VAL A 293 24.46 7.73 2.70
C VAL A 293 23.35 6.78 3.19
N ALA A 294 22.12 6.98 2.76
CA ALA A 294 20.96 6.18 3.19
C ALA A 294 20.99 4.73 2.71
N MET A 295 21.45 4.48 1.48
CA MET A 295 21.54 3.14 0.88
C MET A 295 22.81 2.39 1.34
N ALA A 296 23.96 3.07 1.45
CA ALA A 296 25.20 2.46 1.94
C ALA A 296 25.11 2.03 3.41
N TYR A 297 24.43 2.82 4.25
CA TYR A 297 24.26 2.57 5.68
C TYR A 297 22.86 2.05 6.06
N ALA A 298 22.14 1.43 5.11
CA ALA A 298 20.76 0.97 5.29
C ALA A 298 20.59 0.02 6.49
N GLY A 299 19.84 0.45 7.50
CA GLY A 299 19.57 -0.34 8.71
C GLY A 299 20.79 -0.60 9.60
N THR A 300 21.91 0.08 9.41
CA THR A 300 23.15 -0.08 10.23
C THR A 300 23.09 0.68 11.56
N ALA A 301 22.24 1.72 11.65
CA ALA A 301 22.22 2.68 12.76
C ALA A 301 23.57 3.41 13.03
N ASN A 302 24.45 3.55 12.03
CA ASN A 302 25.77 4.16 12.22
C ASN A 302 25.70 5.66 12.62
N ASN A 303 26.33 6.00 13.75
CA ASN A 303 26.39 7.35 14.31
C ASN A 303 27.09 8.38 13.39
N SER A 304 28.07 7.96 12.56
CA SER A 304 28.75 8.88 11.63
C SER A 304 27.79 9.38 10.55
N ALA A 305 27.07 8.45 9.92
CA ALA A 305 26.07 8.72 8.89
C ALA A 305 24.90 9.56 9.43
N ILE A 306 24.38 9.21 10.62
CA ILE A 306 23.33 9.99 11.31
C ILE A 306 23.81 11.43 11.58
N ARG A 307 25.04 11.61 12.09
CA ARG A 307 25.61 12.95 12.33
C ARG A 307 25.79 13.74 11.04
N ARG A 308 26.24 13.11 9.94
CA ARG A 308 26.40 13.75 8.62
C ARG A 308 25.05 14.25 8.10
N LEU A 309 24.02 13.39 8.10
CA LEU A 309 22.66 13.77 7.66
C LEU A 309 22.07 14.91 8.51
N LEU A 310 22.16 14.83 9.84
CA LEU A 310 21.65 15.87 10.74
C LEU A 310 22.36 17.23 10.55
N HIS A 311 23.66 17.21 10.27
CA HIS A 311 24.40 18.43 9.93
C HIS A 311 23.86 19.05 8.62
N VAL A 312 23.80 18.27 7.54
CA VAL A 312 23.36 18.76 6.22
C VAL A 312 21.90 19.24 6.24
N ALA A 313 21.02 18.58 7.00
CA ALA A 313 19.63 18.99 7.19
C ALA A 313 19.45 20.40 7.80
N VAL A 314 20.48 20.93 8.46
CA VAL A 314 20.51 22.29 9.02
C VAL A 314 21.40 23.23 8.21
N SER A 315 22.53 22.74 7.68
CA SER A 315 23.58 23.55 7.07
C SER A 315 23.41 23.84 5.57
N ASP A 316 22.73 22.99 4.81
CA ASP A 316 22.55 23.25 3.36
C ASP A 316 21.59 24.44 3.12
N VAL A 317 21.70 25.07 1.97
CA VAL A 317 20.78 26.15 1.55
C VAL A 317 19.57 25.59 0.79
N SER A 318 19.69 24.41 0.16
CA SER A 318 18.61 23.79 -0.63
C SER A 318 17.60 23.03 0.23
N ASP A 319 16.32 23.38 0.07
CA ASP A 319 15.18 22.69 0.69
C ASP A 319 15.01 21.24 0.22
N ASP A 320 15.47 20.89 -0.98
CA ASP A 320 15.47 19.52 -1.48
C ASP A 320 16.51 18.66 -0.74
N VAL A 321 17.73 19.17 -0.58
CA VAL A 321 18.79 18.48 0.16
C VAL A 321 18.41 18.36 1.64
N ARG A 322 17.83 19.41 2.23
CA ARG A 322 17.27 19.39 3.61
C ARG A 322 16.19 18.31 3.77
N ARG A 323 15.22 18.24 2.85
CA ARG A 323 14.16 17.21 2.85
C ARG A 323 14.76 15.80 2.76
N ALA A 324 15.67 15.59 1.80
CA ALA A 324 16.36 14.31 1.60
C ALA A 324 17.09 13.88 2.87
N ALA A 325 17.92 14.75 3.44
CA ALA A 325 18.73 14.44 4.61
C ALA A 325 17.90 13.93 5.80
N VAL A 326 16.73 14.53 6.07
CA VAL A 326 15.83 14.06 7.15
C VAL A 326 15.13 12.75 6.76
N THR A 327 14.58 12.63 5.54
CA THR A 327 13.97 11.38 5.07
C THR A 327 14.95 10.19 5.13
N CYS A 328 16.22 10.43 4.82
CA CYS A 328 17.29 9.44 4.85
C CYS A 328 17.56 8.85 6.25
N LEU A 329 17.25 9.56 7.33
CA LEU A 329 17.32 9.01 8.70
C LEU A 329 16.42 7.78 8.88
N GLY A 330 15.28 7.73 8.18
CA GLY A 330 14.37 6.58 8.23
C GLY A 330 15.00 5.29 7.69
N PHE A 331 15.80 5.39 6.62
CA PHE A 331 16.51 4.25 6.02
C PHE A 331 17.72 3.77 6.83
N ILE A 332 18.33 4.62 7.66
CA ILE A 332 19.43 4.18 8.54
C ILE A 332 18.88 3.51 9.83
N LEU A 333 17.73 3.98 10.33
CA LEU A 333 17.21 3.63 11.66
C LEU A 333 15.97 2.71 11.67
N PHE A 334 15.55 2.13 10.54
CA PHE A 334 14.41 1.18 10.53
C PHE A 334 14.67 -0.13 11.29
N ARG A 335 15.92 -0.45 11.67
CA ARG A 335 16.22 -1.52 12.63
C ARG A 335 15.95 -1.10 14.09
N THR A 336 15.98 0.19 14.42
CA THR A 336 15.75 0.73 15.78
C THR A 336 14.61 1.76 15.86
N PRO A 337 13.38 1.46 15.40
CA PRO A 337 12.29 2.44 15.27
C PRO A 337 11.67 2.95 16.58
N VAL A 338 12.36 2.87 17.72
CA VAL A 338 12.06 3.62 18.95
C VAL A 338 12.86 4.93 18.99
N GLN A 339 13.99 5.01 18.29
CA GLN A 339 14.88 6.17 18.30
C GLN A 339 14.42 7.26 17.33
N VAL A 340 13.80 6.91 16.21
CA VAL A 340 13.45 7.86 15.13
C VAL A 340 12.51 8.99 15.60
N PRO A 341 11.35 8.74 16.25
CA PRO A 341 10.48 9.83 16.70
C PRO A 341 11.19 10.81 17.64
N LYS A 342 12.09 10.31 18.49
CA LYS A 342 12.84 11.09 19.48
C LYS A 342 13.91 11.95 18.81
N LEU A 343 14.56 11.42 17.77
CA LEU A 343 15.55 12.15 16.98
C LEU A 343 14.91 13.24 16.11
N VAL A 344 13.76 12.96 15.49
CA VAL A 344 13.11 13.90 14.56
C VAL A 344 12.13 14.87 15.24
N SER A 345 11.83 14.74 16.54
CA SER A 345 10.88 15.62 17.23
C SER A 345 11.24 17.11 17.09
N LEU A 346 12.52 17.45 17.28
CA LEU A 346 13.02 18.82 17.11
C LEU A 346 12.98 19.30 15.64
N LEU A 347 13.04 18.38 14.68
CA LEU A 347 12.96 18.68 13.25
C LEU A 347 11.50 18.88 12.79
N ALA A 348 10.56 18.18 13.41
CA ALA A 348 9.12 18.35 13.22
C ALA A 348 8.59 19.71 13.73
N GLU A 349 9.26 20.31 14.72
CA GLU A 349 8.96 21.66 15.22
C GLU A 349 9.68 22.78 14.44
N SER A 350 10.53 22.46 13.47
CA SER A 350 11.34 23.45 12.77
C SER A 350 10.53 24.38 11.85
N PHE A 351 10.93 25.65 11.73
CA PHE A 351 10.23 26.63 10.89
C PHE A 351 10.16 26.22 9.40
N ASN A 352 11.12 25.43 8.91
CA ASN A 352 11.20 25.03 7.51
C ASN A 352 10.23 23.86 7.19
N PRO A 353 9.21 24.05 6.33
CA PRO A 353 8.22 23.01 6.11
C PRO A 353 8.75 21.79 5.33
N HIS A 354 9.83 21.92 4.54
CA HIS A 354 10.47 20.79 3.85
C HIS A 354 11.20 19.87 4.84
N VAL A 355 11.81 20.43 5.89
CA VAL A 355 12.38 19.67 7.02
C VAL A 355 11.28 18.93 7.79
N ARG A 356 10.17 19.60 8.09
CA ARG A 356 9.01 18.99 8.77
C ARG A 356 8.37 17.87 7.95
N TYR A 357 8.23 18.04 6.64
CA TYR A 357 7.80 16.97 5.74
C TYR A 357 8.78 15.78 5.76
N GLY A 358 10.08 16.06 5.69
CA GLY A 358 11.12 15.04 5.78
C GLY A 358 11.02 14.22 7.06
N ALA A 359 10.71 14.88 8.19
CA ALA A 359 10.47 14.24 9.48
C ALA A 359 9.22 13.33 9.46
N CYS A 360 8.10 13.76 8.85
CA CYS A 360 6.94 12.89 8.65
C CYS A 360 7.33 11.60 7.94
N VAL A 361 7.98 11.70 6.77
CA VAL A 361 8.30 10.54 5.93
C VAL A 361 9.36 9.64 6.59
N ALA A 362 10.35 10.21 7.30
CA ALA A 362 11.32 9.41 8.07
C ALA A 362 10.64 8.54 9.14
N VAL A 363 9.66 9.10 9.86
CA VAL A 363 8.85 8.34 10.84
C VAL A 363 7.97 7.31 10.14
N GLY A 364 7.34 7.66 9.02
CA GLY A 364 6.53 6.73 8.21
C GLY A 364 7.31 5.51 7.75
N ILE A 365 8.52 5.72 7.22
CA ILE A 365 9.42 4.67 6.72
C ILE A 365 9.94 3.79 7.86
N ALA A 366 10.47 4.38 8.94
CA ALA A 366 11.08 3.61 10.02
C ALA A 366 10.04 2.87 10.88
N CYS A 367 8.91 3.51 11.18
CA CYS A 367 7.88 2.98 12.08
C CYS A 367 6.74 2.26 11.34
N ALA A 368 6.89 1.96 10.05
CA ALA A 368 5.92 1.24 9.23
C ALA A 368 5.44 -0.06 9.89
N GLY A 369 4.13 -0.26 9.96
CA GLY A 369 3.50 -1.45 10.57
C GLY A 369 3.81 -1.68 12.06
N SER A 370 4.37 -0.68 12.78
CA SER A 370 4.80 -0.83 14.18
C SER A 370 3.89 -0.12 15.20
N ALA A 371 2.93 0.69 14.74
CA ALA A 371 1.83 1.24 15.53
C ALA A 371 2.19 2.06 16.79
N LYS A 372 3.43 2.55 16.90
CA LYS A 372 3.95 3.17 18.12
C LYS A 372 3.24 4.48 18.46
N ASN A 373 2.75 4.57 19.70
CA ASN A 373 2.09 5.76 20.23
C ASN A 373 2.98 7.01 20.15
N GLU A 374 4.30 6.91 20.36
CA GLU A 374 5.26 8.02 20.21
C GLU A 374 5.26 8.59 18.78
N ALA A 375 5.21 7.72 17.76
CA ALA A 375 5.16 8.12 16.36
C ALA A 375 3.80 8.75 15.99
N ILE A 376 2.70 8.20 16.51
CA ILE A 376 1.35 8.73 16.27
C ILE A 376 1.18 10.11 16.94
N GLN A 377 1.67 10.28 18.18
CA GLN A 377 1.63 11.57 18.90
C GLN A 377 2.45 12.67 18.19
N LEU A 378 3.55 12.30 17.53
CA LEU A 378 4.35 13.25 16.75
C LEU A 378 3.68 13.64 15.43
N LEU A 379 2.99 12.70 14.76
CA LEU A 379 2.32 12.94 13.47
C LEU A 379 0.95 13.62 13.60
N GLU A 380 0.23 13.43 14.70
CA GLU A 380 -1.11 14.00 14.92
C GLU A 380 -1.20 15.53 14.75
N PRO A 381 -0.32 16.36 15.37
CA PRO A 381 -0.33 17.80 15.17
C PRO A 381 -0.02 18.23 13.73
N LEU A 382 0.85 17.48 13.04
CA LEU A 382 1.29 17.77 11.68
C LEU A 382 0.20 17.55 10.62
N LEU A 383 -0.92 16.90 10.99
CA LEU A 383 -2.12 16.82 10.16
C LEU A 383 -2.85 18.16 10.02
N ASP A 384 -2.70 19.05 11.01
CA ASP A 384 -3.36 20.36 11.08
C ASP A 384 -2.38 21.52 10.83
N ASP A 385 -1.22 21.20 10.24
CA ASP A 385 -0.19 22.17 9.87
C ASP A 385 -0.69 23.21 8.85
N ALA A 386 -0.12 24.41 8.87
CA ALA A 386 -0.43 25.45 7.89
C ALA A 386 -0.12 25.04 6.44
N VAL A 387 0.90 24.21 6.20
CA VAL A 387 1.43 23.91 4.86
C VAL A 387 0.88 22.59 4.31
N ASP A 388 0.21 22.70 3.17
CA ASP A 388 -0.47 21.63 2.43
C ASP A 388 0.31 20.31 2.29
N TYR A 389 1.57 20.39 1.85
CA TYR A 389 2.38 19.21 1.64
C TYR A 389 2.84 18.58 2.96
N VAL A 390 2.98 19.35 4.05
CA VAL A 390 3.29 18.79 5.39
C VAL A 390 2.11 17.94 5.86
N ARG A 391 0.88 18.44 5.71
CA ARG A 391 -0.35 17.66 5.97
C ARG A 391 -0.42 16.40 5.11
N GLN A 392 -0.10 16.47 3.81
CA GLN A 392 0.00 15.30 2.93
C GLN A 392 1.03 14.28 3.44
N GLY A 393 2.22 14.73 3.85
CA GLY A 393 3.28 13.88 4.40
C GLY A 393 2.89 13.22 5.72
N ALA A 394 2.22 13.95 6.61
CA ALA A 394 1.70 13.43 7.87
C ALA A 394 0.62 12.36 7.64
N LEU A 395 -0.31 12.57 6.68
CA LEU A 395 -1.33 11.59 6.30
C LEU A 395 -0.70 10.29 5.75
N LEU A 396 0.26 10.40 4.84
CA LEU A 396 0.98 9.25 4.27
C LEU A 396 1.77 8.49 5.35
N ALA A 397 2.56 9.20 6.16
CA ALA A 397 3.36 8.60 7.22
C ALA A 397 2.48 7.89 8.27
N LEU A 398 1.37 8.51 8.67
CA LEU A 398 0.46 7.94 9.66
C LEU A 398 -0.23 6.67 9.13
N ALA A 399 -0.58 6.64 7.83
CA ALA A 399 -1.08 5.44 7.16
C ALA A 399 -0.06 4.29 7.16
N MET A 400 1.23 4.58 6.94
CA MET A 400 2.31 3.58 7.03
C MET A 400 2.48 3.05 8.46
N VAL A 401 2.42 3.93 9.48
CA VAL A 401 2.63 3.55 10.90
C VAL A 401 1.51 2.66 11.43
N ILE A 402 0.24 2.92 11.08
CA ILE A 402 -0.92 2.16 11.59
C ILE A 402 -1.41 1.06 10.64
N MET A 403 -0.63 0.75 9.60
CA MET A 403 -0.94 -0.27 8.62
C MET A 403 -1.21 -1.63 9.29
N GLN A 404 -2.28 -2.31 8.85
CA GLN A 404 -2.82 -3.57 9.41
C GLN A 404 -3.35 -3.60 10.85
N GLU A 405 -3.21 -2.54 11.64
CA GLU A 405 -3.68 -2.54 13.04
C GLU A 405 -5.19 -2.58 13.21
N SER A 406 -5.62 -3.07 14.38
CA SER A 406 -7.04 -3.12 14.75
C SER A 406 -7.42 -2.03 15.76
N GLU A 407 -8.68 -1.62 15.68
CA GLU A 407 -9.31 -0.70 16.65
C GLU A 407 -9.28 -1.28 18.08
N GLY A 408 -9.28 -2.61 18.20
CA GLY A 408 -9.21 -3.33 19.48
C GLY A 408 -7.83 -3.32 20.14
N ARG A 409 -6.75 -3.02 19.41
CA ARG A 409 -5.41 -2.77 19.99
C ARG A 409 -5.15 -1.29 20.23
N ASN A 410 -5.56 -0.41 19.30
CA ASN A 410 -5.36 1.02 19.45
C ASN A 410 -6.59 1.80 18.94
N PRO A 411 -7.37 2.46 19.82
CA PRO A 411 -8.59 3.18 19.42
C PRO A 411 -8.30 4.39 18.52
N LYS A 412 -7.04 4.87 18.48
CA LYS A 412 -6.64 5.94 17.54
C LYS A 412 -6.80 5.54 16.07
N VAL A 413 -6.74 4.25 15.73
CA VAL A 413 -6.89 3.78 14.34
C VAL A 413 -8.25 4.17 13.76
N ALA A 414 -9.33 4.04 14.55
CA ALA A 414 -10.67 4.46 14.15
C ALA A 414 -10.76 5.99 13.96
N ALA A 415 -10.19 6.77 14.88
CA ALA A 415 -10.17 8.24 14.80
C ALA A 415 -9.39 8.74 13.58
N VAL A 416 -8.25 8.13 13.25
CA VAL A 416 -7.45 8.46 12.07
C VAL A 416 -8.20 8.10 10.78
N ARG A 417 -8.78 6.89 10.68
CA ARG A 417 -9.60 6.50 9.51
C ARG A 417 -10.79 7.45 9.31
N ALA A 418 -11.44 7.88 10.39
CA ALA A 418 -12.50 8.88 10.33
C ALA A 418 -11.99 10.27 9.86
N LYS A 419 -10.83 10.74 10.34
CA LYS A 419 -10.23 12.02 9.89
C LYS A 419 -9.83 11.96 8.41
N ILE A 420 -9.24 10.85 7.94
CA ILE A 420 -8.93 10.62 6.52
C ILE A 420 -10.20 10.65 5.67
N LEU A 421 -11.23 9.87 6.03
CA LEU A 421 -12.49 9.84 5.28
C LEU A 421 -13.17 11.21 5.22
N LYS A 422 -13.15 11.97 6.33
CA LYS A 422 -13.63 13.37 6.37
C LYS A 422 -12.88 14.23 5.34
N LEU A 423 -11.54 14.22 5.36
CA LEU A 423 -10.70 15.00 4.45
C LEU A 423 -10.88 14.61 2.97
N ILE A 424 -11.23 13.35 2.68
CA ILE A 424 -11.64 12.92 1.33
C ILE A 424 -12.99 13.53 0.97
N THR A 425 -14.01 13.44 1.83
CA THR A 425 -15.37 13.91 1.51
C THR A 425 -15.52 15.43 1.45
N ASP A 426 -14.65 16.17 2.16
CA ASP A 426 -14.69 17.64 2.20
C ASP A 426 -14.34 18.27 0.83
N LYS A 427 -14.90 19.45 0.56
CA LYS A 427 -14.68 20.26 -0.64
C LYS A 427 -13.79 21.47 -0.40
N HIS A 428 -13.62 21.89 0.85
CA HIS A 428 -12.82 23.07 1.22
C HIS A 428 -11.36 22.72 1.56
N VAL A 429 -11.03 21.42 1.59
CA VAL A 429 -9.68 20.90 1.78
C VAL A 429 -8.85 21.04 0.49
N THR A 430 -7.62 21.51 0.63
CA THR A 430 -6.73 21.78 -0.51
C THR A 430 -6.33 20.52 -1.28
N THR A 431 -6.09 20.64 -2.59
CA THR A 431 -5.82 19.50 -3.49
C THR A 431 -4.71 18.58 -3.00
N MET A 432 -3.59 19.10 -2.49
CA MET A 432 -2.47 18.28 -2.02
C MET A 432 -2.81 17.53 -0.73
N THR A 433 -3.52 18.18 0.20
CA THR A 433 -4.03 17.52 1.43
C THR A 433 -5.00 16.39 1.06
N LYS A 434 -5.89 16.64 0.09
CA LYS A 434 -6.88 15.67 -0.39
C LYS A 434 -6.24 14.51 -1.17
N MET A 435 -5.21 14.76 -1.97
CA MET A 435 -4.35 13.72 -2.55
C MET A 435 -3.71 12.85 -1.46
N GLY A 436 -3.15 13.48 -0.42
CA GLY A 436 -2.58 12.78 0.73
C GLY A 436 -3.58 11.87 1.43
N ALA A 437 -4.82 12.34 1.63
CA ALA A 437 -5.88 11.55 2.26
C ALA A 437 -6.32 10.36 1.38
N ILE A 438 -6.46 10.54 0.06
CA ILE A 438 -6.81 9.46 -0.88
C ILE A 438 -5.71 8.39 -0.91
N LEU A 439 -4.44 8.78 -1.03
CA LEU A 439 -3.30 7.86 -1.03
C LEU A 439 -3.13 7.16 0.33
N ALA A 440 -3.35 7.88 1.45
CA ALA A 440 -3.33 7.32 2.79
C ALA A 440 -4.41 6.22 2.98
N GLN A 441 -5.63 6.43 2.46
CA GLN A 441 -6.66 5.39 2.44
C GLN A 441 -6.23 4.17 1.62
N GLY A 442 -5.58 4.40 0.46
CA GLY A 442 -5.05 3.34 -0.39
C GLY A 442 -3.98 2.48 0.30
N ILE A 443 -3.07 3.11 1.05
CA ILE A 443 -2.06 2.43 1.87
C ILE A 443 -2.70 1.67 3.04
N LEU A 444 -3.69 2.26 3.72
CA LEU A 444 -4.35 1.67 4.88
C LEU A 444 -5.12 0.37 4.58
N ASP A 445 -5.68 0.27 3.38
CA ASP A 445 -6.47 -0.90 2.93
C ASP A 445 -5.73 -1.75 1.88
N ALA A 446 -4.41 -1.56 1.74
CA ALA A 446 -3.59 -2.18 0.70
C ALA A 446 -3.64 -3.72 0.69
N GLY A 447 -3.60 -4.31 -0.50
CA GLY A 447 -3.61 -5.75 -0.76
C GLY A 447 -4.72 -6.48 -0.02
N GLY A 448 -5.96 -5.98 -0.07
CA GLY A 448 -7.09 -6.53 0.67
C GLY A 448 -6.92 -6.53 2.20
N ARG A 449 -6.11 -5.60 2.73
CA ARG A 449 -5.65 -5.50 4.15
C ARG A 449 -4.70 -6.62 4.60
N ASN A 450 -4.12 -7.36 3.65
CA ASN A 450 -3.24 -8.52 3.88
C ASN A 450 -1.75 -8.26 3.60
N VAL A 451 -1.35 -7.02 3.24
CA VAL A 451 0.06 -6.61 3.15
C VAL A 451 0.48 -5.56 4.19
N VAL A 452 1.76 -5.51 4.54
CA VAL A 452 2.41 -4.50 5.38
C VAL A 452 3.63 -3.96 4.63
N ILE A 453 3.90 -2.65 4.73
CA ILE A 453 5.18 -2.05 4.30
C ILE A 453 6.28 -2.52 5.26
N SER A 454 7.24 -3.32 4.80
CA SER A 454 8.35 -3.78 5.65
C SER A 454 9.68 -3.87 4.91
N LEU A 455 10.65 -3.10 5.42
CA LEU A 455 12.05 -3.09 4.97
C LEU A 455 12.85 -4.33 5.45
N GLN A 456 12.24 -5.20 6.27
CA GLN A 456 12.88 -6.38 6.82
C GLN A 456 12.15 -7.68 6.43
N SER A 457 12.90 -8.77 6.40
CA SER A 457 12.36 -10.13 6.58
C SER A 457 11.97 -10.35 8.04
N HIS A 458 11.05 -11.27 8.34
CA HIS A 458 10.73 -11.61 9.74
C HIS A 458 11.93 -12.21 10.51
N THR A 459 12.93 -12.70 9.77
CA THR A 459 14.24 -13.16 10.26
C THR A 459 15.27 -12.05 10.52
N GLY A 460 14.98 -10.77 10.20
CA GLY A 460 15.85 -9.62 10.50
C GLY A 460 16.85 -9.22 9.41
N PHE A 461 17.00 -10.02 8.35
CA PHE A 461 17.70 -9.60 7.12
C PHE A 461 16.94 -8.46 6.44
N THR A 462 17.68 -7.52 5.88
CA THR A 462 17.18 -6.44 5.03
C THR A 462 16.50 -6.98 3.78
N LYS A 463 15.55 -6.22 3.24
CA LYS A 463 14.94 -6.49 1.93
C LYS A 463 15.34 -5.41 0.95
N MET A 464 16.39 -5.69 0.19
CA MET A 464 16.89 -4.86 -0.90
C MET A 464 15.77 -4.26 -1.75
N ALA A 465 14.89 -5.06 -2.34
CA ALA A 465 13.76 -4.57 -3.16
C ALA A 465 12.78 -3.65 -2.41
N ALA A 466 12.59 -3.82 -1.09
CA ALA A 466 11.73 -2.95 -0.29
C ALA A 466 12.42 -1.63 0.06
N VAL A 467 13.70 -1.65 0.43
CA VAL A 467 14.50 -0.44 0.71
C VAL A 467 14.56 0.43 -0.55
N VAL A 468 14.88 -0.19 -1.68
CA VAL A 468 14.93 0.46 -3.01
C VAL A 468 13.55 0.96 -3.45
N GLY A 469 12.50 0.14 -3.30
CA GLY A 469 11.14 0.55 -3.63
C GLY A 469 10.70 1.80 -2.87
N LEU A 470 10.99 1.88 -1.56
CA LEU A 470 10.71 3.09 -0.78
C LEU A 470 11.62 4.28 -1.12
N ALA A 471 12.89 4.04 -1.50
CA ALA A 471 13.82 5.11 -1.89
C ALA A 471 13.42 5.77 -3.23
N VAL A 472 12.97 4.98 -4.21
CA VAL A 472 12.42 5.47 -5.48
C VAL A 472 11.03 6.07 -5.27
N TRP A 473 10.18 5.46 -4.43
CA TRP A 473 8.89 6.03 -4.05
C TRP A 473 9.01 7.43 -3.40
N ALA A 474 10.06 7.68 -2.61
CA ALA A 474 10.30 9.00 -2.02
C ALA A 474 10.51 10.12 -3.06
N GLN A 475 10.84 9.78 -4.31
CA GLN A 475 11.00 10.71 -5.43
C GLN A 475 9.67 11.19 -6.04
N HIS A 476 8.52 10.70 -5.57
CA HIS A 476 7.19 11.04 -6.12
C HIS A 476 6.88 12.56 -6.17
N TRP A 477 7.60 13.37 -5.38
CA TRP A 477 7.58 14.84 -5.45
C TRP A 477 7.87 15.39 -6.84
N PHE A 478 8.85 14.79 -7.53
CA PHE A 478 9.34 15.24 -8.81
C PHE A 478 8.68 14.49 -9.97
N TRP A 479 8.30 13.24 -9.75
CA TRP A 479 7.71 12.39 -10.78
C TRP A 479 6.68 11.42 -10.22
N TYR A 480 5.39 11.78 -10.35
CA TYR A 480 4.30 11.01 -9.76
C TYR A 480 4.19 9.53 -10.19
N PRO A 481 4.55 9.09 -11.42
CA PRO A 481 4.53 7.66 -11.78
C PRO A 481 5.41 6.76 -10.88
N LEU A 482 6.36 7.34 -10.13
CA LEU A 482 7.18 6.62 -9.16
C LEU A 482 6.41 6.19 -7.90
N PHE A 483 5.17 6.64 -7.69
CA PHE A 483 4.30 6.13 -6.63
C PHE A 483 4.14 4.59 -6.68
N ASN A 484 4.08 3.99 -7.87
CA ASN A 484 3.88 2.55 -8.00
C ASN A 484 5.02 1.71 -7.35
N PHE A 485 6.24 2.24 -7.22
CA PHE A 485 7.37 1.54 -6.56
C PHE A 485 7.11 1.15 -5.10
N LEU A 486 6.09 1.72 -4.44
CA LEU A 486 5.69 1.31 -3.08
C LEU A 486 5.37 -0.19 -2.99
N GLU A 487 4.90 -0.80 -4.08
CA GLU A 487 4.51 -2.22 -4.08
C GLU A 487 5.66 -3.15 -3.71
N LEU A 488 6.91 -2.84 -4.09
CA LEU A 488 8.09 -3.64 -3.75
C LEU A 488 8.28 -3.77 -2.23
N SER A 489 7.77 -2.81 -1.47
CA SER A 489 7.80 -2.78 0.00
C SER A 489 6.65 -3.53 0.67
N PHE A 490 5.57 -3.82 -0.07
CA PHE A 490 4.43 -4.60 0.44
C PHE A 490 4.81 -6.08 0.62
N GLN A 491 4.94 -6.50 1.87
CA GLN A 491 5.01 -7.90 2.29
C GLN A 491 3.61 -8.42 2.66
N THR A 492 3.19 -9.53 2.04
CA THR A 492 2.04 -10.35 2.48
C THR A 492 2.29 -10.93 3.88
N THR A 493 1.32 -10.78 4.79
CA THR A 493 1.36 -11.29 6.18
C THR A 493 0.39 -12.46 6.35
N MET A 494 0.88 -13.66 6.01
CA MET A 494 0.11 -14.90 5.96
C MET A 494 0.79 -16.01 6.75
N ALA A 495 0.02 -16.92 7.34
CA ALA A 495 0.47 -18.22 7.81
C ALA A 495 -0.14 -19.31 6.92
N VAL A 496 0.70 -20.18 6.37
CA VAL A 496 0.31 -21.19 5.38
C VAL A 496 1.01 -22.51 5.65
N GLY A 497 0.23 -23.57 5.93
CA GLY A 497 0.73 -24.94 5.95
C GLY A 497 0.97 -25.51 4.55
N LEU A 498 2.07 -26.25 4.35
CA LEU A 498 2.34 -27.01 3.13
C LEU A 498 2.81 -28.44 3.44
N ASN A 499 2.27 -29.43 2.73
CA ASN A 499 2.70 -30.83 2.84
C ASN A 499 3.99 -31.13 2.03
N LYS A 500 4.46 -32.38 2.07
CA LYS A 500 5.62 -32.92 1.29
C LYS A 500 5.50 -32.69 -0.24
N ASN A 501 4.29 -32.41 -0.73
CA ASN A 501 3.97 -32.22 -2.14
C ASN A 501 3.65 -30.77 -2.51
N LEU A 502 3.92 -29.81 -1.61
CA LEU A 502 3.68 -28.37 -1.82
C LEU A 502 2.20 -28.03 -2.06
N LYS A 503 1.29 -28.85 -1.53
CA LYS A 503 -0.16 -28.60 -1.49
C LYS A 503 -0.59 -28.09 -0.11
N LEU A 504 -1.76 -27.44 -0.06
CA LEU A 504 -2.38 -26.86 1.13
C LEU A 504 -3.26 -27.92 1.84
N PRO A 505 -2.89 -28.45 3.02
CA PRO A 505 -3.77 -29.33 3.78
C PRO A 505 -4.85 -28.51 4.50
N ARG A 506 -6.13 -28.83 4.28
CA ARG A 506 -7.25 -28.07 4.87
C ARG A 506 -7.40 -28.27 6.38
N GLY A 507 -6.90 -29.38 6.92
CA GLY A 507 -7.01 -29.76 8.34
C GLY A 507 -5.89 -29.25 9.25
N PHE A 508 -5.25 -28.10 8.95
CA PHE A 508 -4.23 -27.49 9.82
C PHE A 508 -4.75 -26.23 10.51
N GLU A 509 -4.82 -26.25 11.83
CA GLU A 509 -5.38 -25.18 12.67
C GLU A 509 -4.36 -24.57 13.64
N LEU A 510 -4.45 -23.26 13.83
CA LEU A 510 -3.60 -22.49 14.76
C LEU A 510 -4.44 -21.84 15.86
N THR A 511 -3.97 -21.91 17.11
CA THR A 511 -4.65 -21.36 18.29
C THR A 511 -4.08 -20.00 18.68
N CYS A 512 -4.83 -18.92 18.43
CA CYS A 512 -4.49 -17.56 18.84
C CYS A 512 -4.93 -17.29 20.28
N ASN A 513 -4.01 -17.02 21.20
CA ASN A 513 -4.28 -16.75 22.62
C ASN A 513 -4.66 -15.28 22.88
N ALA A 514 -5.53 -14.72 22.05
CA ALA A 514 -6.04 -13.37 22.17
C ALA A 514 -7.47 -13.25 21.64
N LYS A 515 -8.16 -12.15 21.98
CA LYS A 515 -9.50 -11.84 21.46
C LYS A 515 -9.48 -11.57 19.96
N LYS A 516 -10.52 -12.02 19.24
CA LYS A 516 -10.65 -11.82 17.79
C LYS A 516 -10.66 -10.32 17.40
N SER A 517 -11.32 -9.46 18.19
CA SER A 517 -11.30 -8.00 18.04
C SER A 517 -9.90 -7.34 18.06
N ALA A 518 -8.90 -7.97 18.69
CA ALA A 518 -7.51 -7.46 18.70
C ALA A 518 -6.74 -7.69 17.38
N PHE A 519 -7.33 -8.45 16.44
CA PHE A 519 -6.73 -8.75 15.13
C PHE A 519 -7.71 -8.63 13.95
N ALA A 520 -8.99 -8.42 14.23
CA ALA A 520 -10.03 -8.19 13.24
C ALA A 520 -9.67 -7.04 12.28
N THR A 521 -10.04 -7.20 11.02
CA THR A 521 -10.02 -6.12 10.03
C THR A 521 -11.06 -5.05 10.38
N PRO A 522 -10.84 -3.78 9.97
CA PRO A 522 -11.83 -2.72 10.15
C PRO A 522 -13.15 -3.10 9.47
N LYS A 523 -14.28 -2.80 10.12
CA LYS A 523 -15.60 -3.07 9.54
C LYS A 523 -15.73 -2.44 8.16
N ARG A 524 -16.30 -3.17 7.20
CA ARG A 524 -16.67 -2.63 5.89
C ARG A 524 -17.68 -1.49 6.07
N LEU A 525 -17.62 -0.48 5.22
CA LEU A 525 -18.56 0.64 5.27
C LEU A 525 -19.97 0.15 4.96
N GLU A 526 -20.94 0.53 5.78
CA GLU A 526 -22.34 0.27 5.48
C GLU A 526 -22.86 1.35 4.52
N GLU A 527 -23.62 0.95 3.49
CA GLU A 527 -24.26 1.92 2.59
C GLU A 527 -25.23 2.82 3.39
N LYS A 528 -25.06 4.14 3.30
CA LYS A 528 -25.91 5.15 3.95
C LYS A 528 -27.34 5.20 3.38
N LYS A 529 -28.09 4.13 3.61
CA LYS A 529 -29.53 4.00 3.36
C LYS A 529 -30.38 4.53 4.53
N GLU A 530 -29.75 4.88 5.65
CA GLU A 530 -30.44 5.27 6.90
C GLU A 530 -30.62 6.79 7.04
N GLU A 531 -29.65 7.62 6.65
CA GLU A 531 -29.79 9.10 6.71
C GLU A 531 -31.01 9.60 5.91
N LYS A 532 -31.32 8.96 4.77
CA LYS A 532 -32.54 9.24 3.99
C LYS A 532 -33.83 8.82 4.71
N LYS A 533 -33.79 7.78 5.56
CA LYS A 533 -34.94 7.36 6.38
C LYS A 533 -35.14 8.29 7.57
N GLU A 534 -34.06 8.68 8.26
CA GLU A 534 -34.14 9.62 9.38
C GLU A 534 -34.65 10.99 8.93
N LEU A 535 -34.08 11.57 7.87
CA LEU A 535 -34.55 12.86 7.34
C LEU A 535 -36.02 12.82 6.91
N VAL A 536 -36.49 11.71 6.32
CA VAL A 536 -37.91 11.51 6.00
C VAL A 536 -38.75 11.34 7.26
N ALA A 537 -38.30 10.59 8.28
CA ALA A 537 -39.00 10.43 9.55
C ALA A 537 -39.14 11.78 10.29
N THR A 538 -38.07 12.58 10.37
CA THR A 538 -38.10 13.92 10.98
C THR A 538 -38.99 14.89 10.19
N ALA A 539 -38.99 14.81 8.86
CA ALA A 539 -39.91 15.58 8.02
C ALA A 539 -41.38 15.17 8.23
N VAL A 540 -41.68 13.87 8.30
CA VAL A 540 -43.04 13.36 8.59
C VAL A 540 -43.47 13.73 10.00
N LEU A 541 -42.61 13.63 11.02
CA LEU A 541 -42.93 14.00 12.39
C LEU A 541 -43.22 15.51 12.52
N SER A 542 -42.36 16.36 11.97
CA SER A 542 -42.52 17.82 12.03
C SER A 542 -43.72 18.32 11.21
N THR A 543 -44.00 17.76 10.04
CA THR A 543 -45.22 18.08 9.26
C THR A 543 -46.48 17.58 9.96
N THR A 544 -46.47 16.37 10.53
CA THR A 544 -47.61 15.80 11.27
C THR A 544 -47.93 16.60 12.54
N ALA A 545 -46.90 17.00 13.31
CA ALA A 545 -47.07 17.87 14.47
C ALA A 545 -47.65 19.25 14.06
N LYS A 546 -47.13 19.83 12.96
CA LYS A 546 -47.60 21.12 12.42
C LYS A 546 -49.01 21.04 11.81
N ALA A 547 -49.43 19.87 11.33
CA ALA A 547 -50.80 19.59 10.89
C ALA A 547 -51.77 19.50 12.08
N ARG A 548 -51.45 18.68 13.11
CA ARG A 548 -52.24 18.61 14.35
C ARG A 548 -52.37 19.97 15.04
N ALA A 549 -51.29 20.74 15.11
CA ALA A 549 -51.30 22.10 15.67
C ALA A 549 -52.09 23.12 14.83
N ARG A 550 -52.32 22.85 13.53
CA ARG A 550 -53.24 23.63 12.68
C ARG A 550 -54.69 23.23 12.90
N GLN A 551 -54.99 21.92 12.94
CA GLN A 551 -56.33 21.41 13.24
C GLN A 551 -56.82 21.92 14.60
N ALA A 552 -56.04 21.75 15.67
CA ALA A 552 -56.39 22.28 16.99
C ALA A 552 -56.62 23.80 17.02
N LYS A 553 -55.97 24.58 16.14
CA LYS A 553 -56.20 26.03 15.97
C LYS A 553 -57.40 26.37 15.07
N GLN A 554 -57.89 25.44 14.27
CA GLN A 554 -59.17 25.55 13.55
C GLN A 554 -60.33 25.17 14.48
N ASP A 555 -60.23 24.03 15.17
CA ASP A 555 -61.20 23.57 16.18
C ASP A 555 -61.43 24.62 17.29
N ALA A 556 -60.37 25.31 17.71
CA ALA A 556 -60.46 26.40 18.68
C ALA A 556 -61.12 27.68 18.13
N LYS A 557 -61.01 27.95 16.82
CA LYS A 557 -61.66 29.10 16.16
C LYS A 557 -63.12 28.83 15.84
N GLU A 558 -63.50 27.62 15.46
CA GLU A 558 -64.91 27.27 15.24
C GLU A 558 -65.70 27.28 16.56
N LYS A 559 -65.05 26.97 17.68
CA LYS A 559 -65.63 27.13 19.04
C LYS A 559 -65.73 28.57 19.53
N SER A 560 -65.18 29.57 18.83
CA SER A 560 -65.12 30.96 19.30
C SER A 560 -66.01 31.95 18.52
N VAL A 561 -67.09 31.49 17.85
CA VAL A 561 -67.97 32.36 17.05
C VAL A 561 -69.47 32.17 17.37
N LYS A 562 -69.94 32.86 18.42
CA LYS A 562 -71.26 33.53 18.50
C LYS A 562 -71.26 34.52 19.69
N PRO A 563 -72.01 35.65 19.66
CA PRO A 563 -71.42 36.90 20.16
C PRO A 563 -72.27 37.75 21.14
N SER A 564 -71.58 38.43 22.06
CA SER A 564 -71.86 39.80 22.57
C SER A 564 -70.84 40.16 23.67
N GLY A 565 -70.34 41.39 23.81
CA GLY A 565 -70.38 42.55 22.90
C GLY A 565 -69.71 43.80 23.50
N VAL A 566 -69.34 44.76 22.62
CA VAL A 566 -69.00 46.18 22.91
C VAL A 566 -67.64 46.50 23.57
N ASN A 567 -66.74 47.03 22.73
CA ASN A 567 -65.71 48.07 22.94
C ASN A 567 -64.58 47.91 24.00
N GLY A 568 -63.33 48.12 23.54
CA GLY A 568 -62.14 48.21 24.39
C GLY A 568 -60.84 48.14 23.58
N ASP A 569 -60.62 49.07 22.65
CA ASP A 569 -59.37 49.17 21.87
C ASP A 569 -58.27 49.88 22.69
N VAL A 570 -57.02 49.39 22.60
CA VAL A 570 -55.75 50.16 22.59
C VAL A 570 -54.55 49.19 22.46
N VAL A 571 -53.96 49.19 21.25
CA VAL A 571 -52.52 49.22 20.89
C VAL A 571 -51.52 48.17 21.46
N MET A 572 -50.57 47.80 20.58
CA MET A 572 -49.34 47.01 20.80
C MET A 572 -48.29 47.79 21.67
N GLU A 573 -47.06 47.35 21.97
CA GLU A 573 -46.12 46.48 21.24
C GLU A 573 -45.01 45.89 22.14
N GLU A 574 -44.09 45.16 21.51
CA GLU A 574 -43.07 44.25 22.06
C GLU A 574 -41.98 44.91 22.94
N LYS A 575 -41.39 44.11 23.85
CA LYS A 575 -39.94 43.87 23.87
C LYS A 575 -39.50 42.64 24.68
N GLU A 576 -38.28 42.18 24.39
CA GLU A 576 -37.73 40.90 24.82
C GLU A 576 -36.77 40.97 26.03
N ALA A 577 -36.50 39.77 26.56
CA ALA A 577 -35.17 39.23 26.94
C ALA A 577 -34.70 39.27 28.41
N SER A 578 -33.96 38.19 28.75
CA SER A 578 -32.99 38.03 29.84
C SER A 578 -33.56 37.80 31.27
N VAL A 579 -32.94 37.04 32.20
CA VAL A 579 -31.90 35.98 32.14
C VAL A 579 -31.85 35.23 33.50
N ALA A 580 -31.08 34.12 33.56
CA ALA A 580 -30.50 33.47 34.76
C ALA A 580 -31.23 32.30 35.46
N GLU A 581 -30.40 31.38 35.96
CA GLU A 581 -30.63 30.33 36.97
C GLU A 581 -30.98 30.94 38.37
N GLU A 582 -31.20 30.22 39.49
CA GLU A 582 -30.64 28.93 39.94
C GLU A 582 -31.47 28.26 41.07
N GLU A 583 -31.01 27.07 41.49
CA GLU A 583 -31.56 26.09 42.45
C GLU A 583 -32.48 26.54 43.61
N LYS A 584 -33.41 25.63 43.97
CA LYS A 584 -33.65 25.26 45.38
C LYS A 584 -34.21 23.84 45.55
N LYS A 585 -34.19 23.35 46.79
CA LYS A 585 -34.16 21.92 47.16
C LYS A 585 -35.13 21.61 48.32
N GLU A 586 -35.41 20.31 48.52
CA GLU A 586 -36.12 19.69 49.66
C GLU A 586 -37.66 19.94 49.74
N VAL A 587 -38.51 18.90 49.63
CA VAL A 587 -39.04 17.97 50.67
C VAL A 587 -40.02 18.70 51.63
N SER A 588 -41.29 18.31 51.84
CA SER A 588 -42.10 17.08 51.57
C SER A 588 -43.55 17.47 51.14
N VAL A 589 -44.51 16.59 50.81
CA VAL A 589 -45.34 15.67 51.65
C VAL A 589 -46.10 14.68 50.73
N GLU A 590 -46.45 13.48 51.21
CA GLU A 590 -47.19 12.45 50.44
C GLU A 590 -48.70 12.34 50.75
N ALA A 591 -49.50 12.07 49.71
CA ALA A 591 -50.81 11.36 49.70
C ALA A 591 -51.10 10.94 48.24
N MET A 592 -51.25 9.65 47.90
CA MET A 592 -52.51 8.88 47.81
C MET A 592 -53.65 9.64 47.08
N GLU A 593 -54.30 9.15 46.01
CA GLU A 593 -54.39 7.81 45.35
C GLU A 593 -55.02 8.00 43.91
N VAL A 594 -55.13 7.08 42.92
CA VAL A 594 -54.88 5.63 42.74
C VAL A 594 -54.64 5.29 41.23
N ASP A 595 -54.36 4.02 40.88
CA ASP A 595 -54.43 3.30 39.58
C ASP A 595 -53.80 3.82 38.26
N ALA A 596 -52.88 3.00 37.70
CA ALA A 596 -52.85 2.59 36.29
C ALA A 596 -51.89 1.39 36.02
N GLU A 597 -52.40 0.17 35.88
CA GLU A 597 -51.66 -0.91 35.21
C GLU A 597 -51.59 -0.66 33.70
N GLY A 598 -50.45 -0.95 33.03
CA GLY A 598 -50.34 -0.65 31.59
C GLY A 598 -48.99 -0.85 30.89
N SER A 599 -48.16 -1.80 31.36
CA SER A 599 -46.98 -2.38 30.68
C SER A 599 -46.30 -1.57 29.55
N LYS A 600 -45.13 -0.97 29.84
CA LYS A 600 -44.08 -0.71 28.83
C LYS A 600 -42.87 -1.59 29.16
N PRO A 601 -42.38 -2.45 28.25
CA PRO A 601 -41.22 -3.28 28.52
C PRO A 601 -39.93 -2.45 28.44
N THR A 602 -39.44 -1.97 29.58
CA THR A 602 -38.08 -1.45 29.75
C THR A 602 -37.06 -2.59 29.62
N THR A 603 -36.97 -3.12 28.41
CA THR A 603 -35.88 -4.00 27.98
C THR A 603 -34.62 -3.16 27.91
N ILE A 604 -34.01 -2.93 29.07
CA ILE A 604 -32.65 -2.41 29.17
C ILE A 604 -31.77 -3.46 28.51
N LYS A 605 -31.54 -3.29 27.19
CA LYS A 605 -30.38 -3.86 26.51
C LYS A 605 -29.16 -3.20 27.13
N LYS A 606 -28.76 -3.71 28.31
CA LYS A 606 -27.36 -3.92 28.59
C LYS A 606 -26.80 -4.53 27.32
N ILE A 607 -25.94 -3.79 26.63
CA ILE A 607 -25.06 -4.41 25.66
C ILE A 607 -24.21 -5.35 26.50
N LEU A 608 -24.65 -6.59 26.58
CA LEU A 608 -23.77 -7.71 26.84
C LEU A 608 -22.75 -7.64 25.71
N THR A 609 -21.66 -6.93 25.97
CA THR A 609 -20.38 -7.22 25.36
C THR A 609 -20.11 -8.67 25.72
N VAL A 610 -20.61 -9.57 24.86
CA VAL A 610 -20.28 -10.98 24.85
C VAL A 610 -18.77 -11.00 24.96
N LYS A 611 -18.25 -11.49 26.10
CA LYS A 611 -16.81 -11.53 26.32
C LYS A 611 -16.28 -12.45 25.25
N GLU A 612 -15.74 -11.87 24.18
CA GLU A 612 -15.14 -12.64 23.09
C GLU A 612 -14.19 -13.67 23.71
N PRO A 613 -14.22 -14.93 23.24
CA PRO A 613 -13.34 -15.93 23.79
C PRO A 613 -11.91 -15.42 23.67
N ASN A 614 -11.17 -15.46 24.79
CA ASN A 614 -9.79 -14.97 24.85
C ASN A 614 -8.82 -15.85 24.04
N VAL A 615 -9.31 -16.95 23.45
CA VAL A 615 -8.60 -17.84 22.54
C VAL A 615 -9.52 -18.11 21.34
N PHE A 616 -8.99 -18.14 20.12
CA PHE A 616 -9.71 -18.64 18.94
C PHE A 616 -8.81 -19.51 18.05
N THR A 617 -9.38 -20.57 17.47
CA THR A 617 -8.75 -21.32 16.38
C THR A 617 -9.00 -20.66 15.03
N PHE A 618 -8.09 -20.90 14.08
CA PHE A 618 -8.27 -20.59 12.68
C PHE A 618 -7.50 -21.59 11.80
N THR A 619 -8.10 -22.01 10.69
CA THR A 619 -7.46 -22.85 9.66
C THR A 619 -6.48 -22.04 8.81
N THR A 620 -5.46 -22.68 8.24
CA THR A 620 -4.61 -22.07 7.20
C THR A 620 -5.12 -22.39 5.79
N PRO A 621 -4.88 -21.55 4.77
CA PRO A 621 -4.10 -20.31 4.77
C PRO A 621 -4.86 -19.14 5.44
N ALA A 622 -4.17 -18.31 6.23
CA ALA A 622 -4.81 -17.21 6.95
C ALA A 622 -3.90 -15.99 7.15
N ARG A 623 -4.53 -14.81 7.31
CA ARG A 623 -3.87 -13.55 7.68
C ARG A 623 -3.33 -13.64 9.11
N VAL A 624 -2.03 -13.42 9.28
CA VAL A 624 -1.35 -13.41 10.59
C VAL A 624 -0.42 -12.22 10.66
N THR A 625 -0.70 -11.26 11.55
CA THR A 625 0.15 -10.06 11.71
C THR A 625 1.37 -10.37 12.59
N LEU A 626 2.41 -9.53 12.53
CA LEU A 626 3.62 -9.71 13.36
C LEU A 626 3.33 -9.61 14.87
N ALA A 627 2.33 -8.82 15.26
CA ALA A 627 1.82 -8.77 16.64
C ALA A 627 0.95 -9.98 17.03
N GLN A 628 0.59 -10.84 16.07
CA GLN A 628 -0.17 -12.08 16.25
C GLN A 628 0.76 -13.29 16.36
N GLU A 629 1.89 -13.30 15.65
CA GLU A 629 2.92 -14.35 15.70
C GLU A 629 3.33 -14.71 17.13
N SER A 630 3.43 -13.73 18.04
CA SER A 630 3.82 -13.91 19.43
C SER A 630 2.72 -14.43 20.38
N VAL A 631 1.46 -14.50 19.93
CA VAL A 631 0.34 -15.05 20.73
C VAL A 631 -0.28 -16.30 20.11
N ILE A 632 0.16 -16.71 18.91
CA ILE A 632 -0.23 -17.98 18.31
C ILE A 632 0.51 -19.13 19.00
N SER A 633 -0.20 -20.23 19.15
CA SER A 633 0.27 -21.52 19.63
C SER A 633 -0.16 -22.62 18.65
N LEU A 634 0.38 -23.81 18.85
CA LEU A 634 0.09 -24.99 18.04
C LEU A 634 -0.38 -26.11 18.97
N ASP A 635 -1.42 -26.84 18.57
CA ASP A 635 -1.85 -28.05 19.25
C ASP A 635 -1.05 -29.25 18.70
N ASN A 636 -0.25 -29.85 19.55
CA ASN A 636 0.62 -30.98 19.21
C ASN A 636 -0.15 -32.30 18.99
N THR A 637 -1.48 -32.33 19.18
CA THR A 637 -2.33 -33.50 18.92
C THR A 637 -2.91 -33.53 17.49
N GLN A 638 -2.69 -32.50 16.69
CA GLN A 638 -3.15 -32.46 15.29
C GLN A 638 -2.33 -33.39 14.37
N ARG A 639 -2.99 -33.89 13.32
CA ARG A 639 -2.38 -34.72 12.26
C ARG A 639 -1.14 -34.09 11.63
N TYR A 640 -1.16 -32.77 11.41
CA TYR A 640 -0.09 -32.04 10.73
C TYR A 640 0.77 -31.25 11.73
N VAL A 641 2.05 -31.60 11.85
CA VAL A 641 3.00 -30.98 12.80
C VAL A 641 4.13 -30.28 12.03
N PRO A 642 4.57 -29.05 12.40
CA PRO A 642 5.67 -28.36 11.72
C PRO A 642 6.98 -29.14 11.77
N VAL A 643 7.68 -29.24 10.63
CA VAL A 643 8.90 -30.06 10.48
C VAL A 643 10.04 -29.62 11.39
N MET A 644 10.15 -28.32 11.70
CA MET A 644 11.21 -27.74 12.53
C MET A 644 10.72 -27.27 13.91
N TYR A 645 9.68 -27.89 14.47
CA TYR A 645 9.21 -27.60 15.83
C TYR A 645 10.31 -27.87 16.89
N PRO A 646 10.51 -27.03 17.93
CA PRO A 646 9.81 -25.77 18.23
C PRO A 646 10.51 -24.51 17.68
N VAL A 647 11.55 -24.66 16.85
CA VAL A 647 12.36 -23.55 16.32
C VAL A 647 11.63 -22.79 15.19
N GLN A 648 10.67 -23.45 14.54
CA GLN A 648 9.89 -22.90 13.44
C GLN A 648 8.90 -21.83 13.89
N ARG A 649 8.96 -20.66 13.25
CA ARG A 649 7.96 -19.59 13.41
C ARG A 649 6.61 -19.98 12.81
N LEU A 650 5.54 -19.44 13.40
CA LEU A 650 4.15 -19.70 13.00
C LEU A 650 3.57 -18.62 12.06
N ALA A 651 4.45 -17.84 11.41
CA ALA A 651 4.12 -16.88 10.37
C ALA A 651 4.99 -17.13 9.13
N GLY A 652 4.42 -16.94 7.93
CA GLY A 652 5.02 -17.30 6.65
C GLY A 652 4.61 -18.69 6.17
N VAL A 653 5.50 -19.34 5.41
CA VAL A 653 5.30 -20.69 4.88
C VAL A 653 5.80 -21.73 5.89
N ILE A 654 4.92 -22.64 6.30
CA ILE A 654 5.16 -23.65 7.32
C ILE A 654 5.17 -25.01 6.64
N MET A 655 6.34 -25.62 6.48
CA MET A 655 6.43 -27.02 6.06
C MET A 655 5.91 -27.94 7.16
N LEU A 656 4.95 -28.80 6.81
CA LEU A 656 4.26 -29.72 7.71
C LEU A 656 4.68 -31.17 7.44
N ARG A 657 4.79 -31.95 8.50
CA ARG A 657 4.90 -33.40 8.50
C ARG A 657 3.54 -33.98 8.87
N ASP A 658 2.98 -34.80 7.99
CA ASP A 658 1.85 -35.66 8.32
C ASP A 658 2.28 -36.74 9.33
N THR A 659 1.40 -37.11 10.25
CA THR A 659 1.59 -38.16 11.25
C THR A 659 0.72 -39.39 11.03
N THR A 660 -0.32 -39.32 10.18
CA THR A 660 -1.16 -40.46 9.76
C THR A 660 -1.19 -40.62 8.22
N PRO A 661 -0.04 -40.95 7.59
CA PRO A 661 0.11 -41.01 6.13
C PRO A 661 -0.72 -42.10 5.44
N ASP A 662 -1.32 -43.02 6.20
CA ASP A 662 -2.21 -44.09 5.71
C ASP A 662 -3.65 -43.60 5.46
N GLU A 663 -4.00 -42.40 5.94
CA GLU A 663 -5.29 -41.74 5.70
C GLU A 663 -5.22 -40.80 4.49
N THR A 664 -6.31 -40.67 3.73
CA THR A 664 -6.39 -39.71 2.62
C THR A 664 -6.14 -38.27 3.07
N GLU A 665 -5.30 -37.53 2.34
CA GLU A 665 -5.05 -36.10 2.56
C GLU A 665 -6.11 -35.24 1.84
N ASP A 666 -6.88 -34.42 2.56
CA ASP A 666 -7.66 -33.31 1.98
C ASP A 666 -6.73 -32.13 1.64
N VAL A 667 -6.18 -32.14 0.43
CA VAL A 667 -5.16 -31.19 -0.04
C VAL A 667 -5.53 -30.43 -1.30
N GLU A 668 -5.51 -29.10 -1.19
CA GLU A 668 -5.79 -28.16 -2.28
C GLU A 668 -4.49 -27.80 -3.03
N ALA A 669 -4.57 -27.77 -4.36
CA ALA A 669 -3.42 -27.45 -5.20
C ALA A 669 -3.17 -25.94 -5.25
N VAL A 670 -1.93 -25.51 -5.00
CA VAL A 670 -1.54 -24.12 -5.18
C VAL A 670 -1.50 -23.80 -6.68
N GLN A 671 -2.50 -23.06 -7.14
CA GLN A 671 -2.58 -22.53 -8.50
C GLN A 671 -2.76 -21.01 -8.44
N ALA A 672 -2.13 -20.29 -9.37
CA ALA A 672 -2.49 -18.91 -9.64
C ALA A 672 -3.97 -18.86 -10.08
N PRO A 673 -4.77 -17.87 -9.64
CA PRO A 673 -6.11 -17.67 -10.18
C PRO A 673 -6.01 -17.39 -11.68
N ALA A 674 -6.91 -17.99 -12.48
CA ALA A 674 -7.05 -17.64 -13.89
C ALA A 674 -7.64 -16.23 -14.03
N ALA A 675 -7.31 -15.51 -15.11
CA ALA A 675 -7.85 -14.17 -15.35
C ALA A 675 -9.38 -14.14 -15.38
N ALA A 676 -9.96 -13.08 -14.81
CA ALA A 676 -11.40 -12.81 -14.84
C ALA A 676 -11.88 -12.63 -16.30
N GLY A 677 -12.41 -13.71 -16.87
CA GLY A 677 -12.76 -13.87 -18.28
C GLY A 677 -12.49 -15.26 -18.83
N ALA A 678 -11.46 -15.97 -18.31
CA ALA A 678 -11.08 -17.32 -18.73
C ALA A 678 -12.08 -18.41 -18.30
N GLU A 679 -12.96 -18.13 -17.34
CA GLU A 679 -14.03 -19.04 -16.87
C GLU A 679 -15.04 -19.48 -17.96
N ASN A 680 -14.95 -18.91 -19.18
CA ASN A 680 -15.79 -19.26 -20.32
C ASN A 680 -15.09 -20.16 -21.36
N GLU A 681 -13.79 -20.43 -21.24
CA GLU A 681 -13.12 -21.44 -22.09
C GLU A 681 -13.13 -22.78 -21.36
N ALA A 682 -13.88 -23.74 -21.89
CA ALA A 682 -13.89 -25.11 -21.39
C ALA A 682 -12.51 -25.76 -21.62
N GLU A 683 -12.11 -26.65 -20.72
CA GLU A 683 -10.85 -27.40 -20.85
C GLU A 683 -10.79 -28.11 -22.21
N PRO A 684 -9.64 -28.07 -22.92
CA PRO A 684 -9.51 -28.75 -24.20
C PRO A 684 -9.71 -30.27 -24.00
N PRO A 685 -10.51 -30.94 -24.83
CA PRO A 685 -10.80 -32.36 -24.65
C PRO A 685 -9.51 -33.19 -24.70
N GLU A 686 -9.46 -34.23 -23.87
CA GLU A 686 -8.32 -35.15 -23.80
C GLU A 686 -7.98 -35.74 -25.19
N PRO A 687 -6.70 -35.96 -25.50
CA PRO A 687 -6.27 -36.44 -26.82
C PRO A 687 -6.92 -37.80 -27.13
N PHE A 688 -7.69 -37.84 -28.22
CA PHE A 688 -8.47 -38.99 -28.64
C PHE A 688 -7.59 -40.23 -28.90
N GLU A 689 -7.60 -41.17 -27.96
CA GLU A 689 -7.01 -42.51 -28.15
C GLU A 689 -7.92 -43.34 -29.05
N TRP A 690 -7.46 -43.59 -30.28
CA TRP A 690 -8.17 -44.42 -31.25
C TRP A 690 -7.78 -45.89 -31.09
N GLU A 691 -8.63 -46.69 -30.45
CA GLU A 691 -8.51 -48.14 -30.49
C GLU A 691 -9.08 -48.71 -31.81
N PRO A 692 -8.30 -49.48 -32.59
CA PRO A 692 -8.82 -50.19 -33.76
C PRO A 692 -9.75 -51.33 -33.34
N PRO A 693 -10.91 -51.52 -34.00
CA PRO A 693 -11.75 -52.70 -33.77
C PRO A 693 -11.04 -53.98 -34.25
N GLN A 694 -11.28 -55.09 -33.53
CA GLN A 694 -10.79 -56.44 -33.84
C GLN A 694 -11.61 -57.14 -34.93
#